data_AF-A0A2M9XWU6-F1
#
_entry.id   AF-A0A2M9XWU6-F1
#
_cell.length_a   1.000
_cell.length_b   1.000
_cell.length_c   1.000
_cell.angle_alpha   90.00
_cell.angle_beta   90.00
_cell.angle_gamma   90.00
#
_symmetry.space_group_name_H-M   'P 1'
#
loop_
_entity.id
_entity.type
_entity.pdbx_description
1 polymer ?
#
loop_
_entity_poly.entity_id
_entity_poly.type
_entity_poly.pdbx_seq_one_letter_code
_entity_poly.pdbx_strand_id
1 'polypeptide(L)'
;MKQNTKLKLEKEDFYFGNLKEIIIDRMLVFQSLKDKFSKAAEKNKNRLDQSFLKEFETIYGFRPGKEILEWENLKKAYRSVLYEVADVWNMIDHHSAEEEEMDEDGGFDYAISSIEKLVKLKDPEEALRWLVGSYSGLMFLLNGSYAFASDGGGDTSWINLLPNEKESIEVNYYNHEIGELENLPYYSISHFIAENWDNESNEGYEDDDEEEFEEETTDKKEKEPILTSQIKESVIKAFEKEAGKAYKNKPIYNNSLDMFERSSWLLGHSYGDPAYAFTEKLADAPSYALWEEEKTDIKNHPNLAAYWILHHFYFKNEEACRETIKLASKSKGKIITALSGHILNYLDNQSKTLFNLPSEKVEKIRTQTFANADPKQIEPKNIKIYNDSLGLSDLKTISKKELESRLKTEENLFKLIEEYPEDVATHDIILKEIAKKDKDLKNLIEDYFRERTDSAYNTWPYSQEKLDKRLSLAINAAFRQGLKYDAENKKAYCGITKTIGMLDDDYAMVSLKESVKKLKQDDPRMEYVVEALINSNHAESISILAEAAWRTFETLDNVKEIREKVQKEGPTLNNMFTVYTHLNQALQERILTLDEVSVKLIQKLFTYKDHFGYFGISAGNAFAVCAHLDLKEHTELIANYVRKSFQMKGRDRGAYLELSSIINASEAALAWAKMEPDKAKLELHEFFSKIDESAYPGIAIDLKACYVAGLLRLEPDNQEYSKFAERILGNRGDQVRVYGIIRCIRKLELHKFKDYLWYHIYADPNPMVDYSWSYIEVEARRAWLTLTGEEAPDFDSSDEYASSLARKSKSSLPEAILHPEKHSIQHVFEKIREEKYKHEDVIRYGGPWLVESLRYSIDEYKYSGSYDRWEAIKALFIQGSGVFPYFLEIFQLPYAAPSWKSYLLQFMRVMEPESIKWNKVLKMDASEIKTLLEQPTPDWYVWTDLLTARLFLLDGDSSFDTISAVITQRLSMTNQDAYDSSIYEEALGLRLPLLWRWFGKKGDDSIQSHWKKTKTSSETRTMLDMAARRKLDKELPDMPEIKDPGILLTFYPEQREYGWHTWIHLTPDVIRFGTSEFHLHSVLQDSKTESSITSANKHLKMVWDMAHILGYTVSKKKPKGKK
;
A
#
# COMPACT_ATOMS: atom_id res chain seq x y z
N MET A 1 -16.43 28.49 36.41
CA MET A 1 -15.93 29.88 36.59
C MET A 1 -16.49 30.73 35.46
N LYS A 2 -16.88 31.99 35.72
CA LYS A 2 -17.26 32.94 34.67
C LYS A 2 -15.97 33.42 33.97
N GLN A 3 -15.81 33.14 32.68
CA GLN A 3 -14.98 33.97 31.82
C GLN A 3 -15.78 34.32 30.56
N ASN A 4 -16.19 35.58 30.52
CA ASN A 4 -16.85 36.23 29.41
C ASN A 4 -15.88 37.34 28.98
N THR A 5 -14.87 36.97 28.22
CA THR A 5 -14.00 37.87 27.45
C THR A 5 -13.83 37.18 26.11
N LYS A 6 -14.50 37.71 25.08
CA LYS A 6 -14.28 37.27 23.70
C LYS A 6 -12.77 37.35 23.43
N LEU A 7 -12.15 36.23 23.08
CA LEU A 7 -10.78 36.19 22.61
C LEU A 7 -10.71 37.10 21.39
N LYS A 8 -9.91 38.17 21.45
CA LYS A 8 -9.76 39.13 20.37
C LYS A 8 -8.29 39.20 20.00
N LEU A 9 -7.86 38.24 19.18
CA LEU A 9 -6.51 38.21 18.64
C LEU A 9 -6.37 39.17 17.45
N GLU A 10 -5.26 39.87 17.39
CA GLU A 10 -4.77 40.62 16.25
C GLU A 10 -3.71 39.79 15.50
N LYS A 11 -3.28 40.24 14.32
CA LYS A 11 -2.35 39.48 13.47
C LYS A 11 -1.00 39.24 14.18
N GLU A 12 -0.54 40.15 15.02
CA GLU A 12 0.72 40.03 15.76
C GLU A 12 0.70 38.92 16.81
N ASP A 13 -0.49 38.55 17.30
CA ASP A 13 -0.68 37.52 18.34
C ASP A 13 -0.36 36.11 17.85
N PHE A 14 -0.27 35.90 16.53
CA PHE A 14 0.12 34.63 15.93
C PHE A 14 1.64 34.42 15.92
N TYR A 15 2.50 35.41 16.23
CA TYR A 15 3.95 35.16 16.26
C TYR A 15 4.41 34.41 17.51
N PHE A 16 3.94 34.82 18.69
CA PHE A 16 4.16 34.17 19.99
C PHE A 16 3.27 34.84 21.05
N GLY A 17 3.13 34.22 22.22
CA GLY A 17 2.53 34.80 23.42
C GLY A 17 1.12 34.31 23.74
N ASN A 18 0.46 33.67 22.78
CA ASN A 18 -0.95 33.28 22.84
C ASN A 18 -1.17 31.80 22.48
N LEU A 19 -0.12 30.96 22.46
CA LEU A 19 -0.22 29.57 22.02
C LEU A 19 -1.25 28.77 22.83
N LYS A 20 -1.32 29.00 24.15
CA LYS A 20 -2.28 28.34 25.04
C LYS A 20 -3.73 28.67 24.63
N GLU A 21 -4.00 29.95 24.40
CA GLU A 21 -5.31 30.47 24.04
C GLU A 21 -5.73 30.01 22.65
N ILE A 22 -4.78 29.92 21.71
CA ILE A 22 -5.00 29.40 20.36
C ILE A 22 -5.31 27.90 20.38
N ILE A 23 -4.57 27.08 21.16
CA ILE A 23 -4.89 25.65 21.36
C ILE A 23 -6.31 25.49 21.93
N ILE A 24 -6.65 26.27 22.95
CA ILE A 24 -7.98 26.23 23.58
C ILE A 24 -9.09 26.62 22.60
N ASP A 25 -8.85 27.54 21.67
CA ASP A 25 -9.86 27.99 20.71
C ASP A 25 -9.99 27.07 19.50
N ARG A 26 -8.87 26.55 18.97
CA ARG A 26 -8.80 25.82 17.69
C ARG A 26 -8.82 24.30 17.86
N MET A 27 -8.11 23.72 18.82
CA MET A 27 -8.05 22.25 18.97
C MET A 27 -9.16 21.67 19.86
N LEU A 28 -9.69 22.45 20.82
CA LEU A 28 -10.58 21.93 21.87
C LEU A 28 -12.01 22.38 21.65
N VAL A 29 -12.88 21.48 21.17
CA VAL A 29 -14.29 21.80 20.88
C VAL A 29 -15.23 21.73 22.08
N PHE A 30 -14.87 20.97 23.13
CA PHE A 30 -15.70 20.79 24.32
C PHE A 30 -15.16 21.59 25.52
N GLN A 31 -16.05 22.14 26.35
CA GLN A 31 -15.66 22.88 27.56
C GLN A 31 -14.92 21.98 28.57
N SER A 32 -15.28 20.70 28.65
CA SER A 32 -14.62 19.69 29.48
C SER A 32 -13.15 19.50 29.08
N LEU A 33 -12.85 19.46 27.78
CA LEU A 33 -11.49 19.39 27.25
C LEU A 33 -10.72 20.69 27.50
N LYS A 34 -11.35 21.86 27.29
CA LYS A 34 -10.77 23.18 27.63
C LYS A 34 -10.39 23.26 29.11
N ASP A 35 -11.26 22.76 29.99
CA ASP A 35 -11.03 22.71 31.44
C ASP A 35 -9.93 21.70 31.81
N LYS A 36 -9.90 20.51 31.16
CA LYS A 36 -8.88 19.46 31.37
C LYS A 36 -7.49 20.00 31.03
N PHE A 37 -7.35 20.56 29.83
CA PHE A 37 -6.13 21.20 29.34
C PHE A 37 -5.70 22.36 30.26
N SER A 38 -6.61 23.29 30.59
CA SER A 38 -6.30 24.44 31.44
C SER A 38 -5.82 24.03 32.83
N LYS A 39 -6.48 23.06 33.46
CA LYS A 39 -6.07 22.52 34.77
C LYS A 39 -4.69 21.84 34.69
N ALA A 40 -4.42 21.09 33.62
CA ALA A 40 -3.12 20.46 33.42
C ALA A 40 -2.00 21.49 33.21
N ALA A 41 -2.25 22.54 32.43
CA ALA A 41 -1.33 23.66 32.21
C ALA A 41 -1.03 24.43 33.50
N GLU A 42 -2.01 24.64 34.37
CA GLU A 42 -1.85 25.30 35.67
C GLU A 42 -1.08 24.44 36.69
N LYS A 43 -1.21 23.11 36.62
CA LYS A 43 -0.49 22.17 37.50
C LYS A 43 1.00 22.07 37.22
N ASN A 44 1.49 22.54 36.06
CA ASN A 44 2.91 22.47 35.72
C ASN A 44 3.75 23.44 36.58
N LYS A 45 4.40 22.89 37.62
CA LYS A 45 5.21 23.65 38.59
C LYS A 45 6.63 23.99 38.11
N ASN A 46 7.17 23.22 37.16
CA ASN A 46 8.54 23.35 36.67
C ASN A 46 8.53 23.94 35.26
N ARG A 47 8.26 25.25 35.17
CA ARG A 47 8.21 25.93 33.88
C ARG A 47 9.62 26.24 33.37
N LEU A 48 9.87 25.92 32.10
CA LEU A 48 11.08 26.38 31.41
C LEU A 48 11.01 27.89 31.21
N ASP A 49 12.15 28.55 31.36
CA ASP A 49 12.27 30.00 31.31
C ASP A 49 13.46 30.45 30.45
N GLN A 50 13.88 31.71 30.61
CA GLN A 50 14.99 32.28 29.87
C GLN A 50 16.36 31.64 30.19
N SER A 51 16.49 30.90 31.29
CA SER A 51 17.72 30.15 31.59
C SER A 51 17.92 28.99 30.63
N PHE A 52 16.84 28.27 30.27
CA PHE A 52 16.86 27.19 29.29
C PHE A 52 17.39 27.66 27.93
N LEU A 53 16.90 28.82 27.45
CA LEU A 53 17.36 29.40 26.18
C LEU A 53 18.84 29.83 26.20
N LYS A 54 19.35 30.26 27.37
CA LYS A 54 20.79 30.60 27.53
C LYS A 54 21.66 29.36 27.56
N GLU A 55 21.19 28.28 28.19
CA GLU A 55 21.89 27.00 28.18
C GLU A 55 21.97 26.45 26.75
N PHE A 56 20.86 26.52 26.00
CA PHE A 56 20.82 26.18 24.58
C PHE A 56 21.83 27.01 23.76
N GLU A 57 21.84 28.35 23.91
CA GLU A 57 22.79 29.24 23.21
C GLU A 57 24.25 28.91 23.57
N THR A 58 24.51 28.49 24.80
CA THR A 58 25.86 28.09 25.23
C THR A 58 26.35 26.83 24.52
N ILE A 59 25.45 25.88 24.25
CA ILE A 59 25.78 24.61 23.58
C ILE A 59 25.87 24.83 22.06
N TYR A 60 24.84 25.42 21.44
CA TYR A 60 24.67 25.47 19.98
C TYR A 60 25.11 26.78 19.33
N GLY A 61 25.34 27.84 20.12
CA GLY A 61 25.88 29.13 19.62
C GLY A 61 24.84 30.11 19.07
N PHE A 62 23.57 29.72 19.04
CA PHE A 62 22.44 30.55 18.65
C PHE A 62 21.27 30.34 19.62
N ARG A 63 20.29 31.25 19.59
CA ARG A 63 19.14 31.21 20.48
C ARG A 63 17.84 31.04 19.69
N PRO A 64 17.01 30.03 20.00
CA PRO A 64 15.73 29.83 19.32
C PRO A 64 14.71 30.91 19.75
N GLY A 65 13.64 31.05 18.95
CA GLY A 65 12.50 31.89 19.27
C GLY A 65 11.90 31.58 20.64
N LYS A 66 11.25 32.57 21.28
CA LYS A 66 10.66 32.39 22.62
C LYS A 66 9.42 31.51 22.61
N GLU A 67 8.74 31.38 21.47
CA GLU A 67 7.55 30.54 21.33
C GLU A 67 7.81 29.08 21.74
N ILE A 68 9.05 28.57 21.61
CA ILE A 68 9.38 27.23 22.06
C ILE A 68 9.19 27.03 23.57
N LEU A 69 9.37 28.09 24.37
CA LEU A 69 9.09 28.02 25.81
C LEU A 69 7.59 27.87 26.07
N GLU A 70 6.73 28.41 25.20
CA GLU A 70 5.28 28.22 25.33
C GLU A 70 4.92 26.76 25.07
N TRP A 71 5.40 26.19 23.96
CA TRP A 71 5.19 24.78 23.65
C TRP A 71 5.68 23.86 24.77
N GLU A 72 6.93 24.01 25.19
CA GLU A 72 7.53 23.16 26.23
C GLU A 72 6.77 23.21 27.57
N ASN A 73 6.21 24.38 27.90
CA ASN A 73 5.41 24.56 29.10
C ASN A 73 3.98 24.01 28.98
N LEU A 74 3.47 23.85 27.75
CA LEU A 74 2.11 23.37 27.42
C LEU A 74 2.06 21.91 27.01
N LYS A 75 3.15 21.28 26.56
CA LYS A 75 3.17 19.90 26.05
C LYS A 75 2.55 18.87 26.99
N LYS A 76 2.71 19.04 28.32
CA LYS A 76 2.08 18.17 29.35
C LYS A 76 0.57 18.36 29.42
N ALA A 77 0.08 19.57 29.17
CA ALA A 77 -1.34 19.85 29.07
C ALA A 77 -1.90 19.26 27.78
N TYR A 78 -1.17 19.37 26.67
CA TYR A 78 -1.52 18.71 25.41
C TYR A 78 -1.57 17.18 25.56
N ARG A 79 -0.60 16.54 26.26
CA ARG A 79 -0.65 15.09 26.60
C ARG A 79 -1.97 14.66 27.21
N SER A 80 -2.56 15.54 28.03
CA SER A 80 -3.81 15.22 28.72
C SER A 80 -5.03 15.23 27.82
N VAL A 81 -4.93 15.72 26.58
CA VAL A 81 -6.03 15.82 25.62
C VAL A 81 -5.70 15.19 24.26
N LEU A 82 -4.53 14.57 24.11
CA LEU A 82 -3.99 14.10 22.83
C LEU A 82 -4.97 13.20 22.08
N TYR A 83 -5.52 12.18 22.75
CA TYR A 83 -6.44 11.21 22.16
C TYR A 83 -7.85 11.76 21.91
N GLU A 84 -8.12 13.00 22.33
CA GLU A 84 -9.41 13.65 22.21
C GLU A 84 -9.39 14.87 21.26
N VAL A 85 -8.25 15.15 20.63
CA VAL A 85 -8.09 16.16 19.57
C VAL A 85 -8.24 15.47 18.22
N ALA A 86 -8.88 16.13 17.25
CA ALA A 86 -9.05 15.58 15.91
C ALA A 86 -7.69 15.27 15.26
N ASP A 87 -7.60 14.11 14.62
CA ASP A 87 -6.38 13.52 14.05
C ASP A 87 -5.99 14.20 12.73
N VAL A 88 -5.59 15.47 12.82
CA VAL A 88 -5.04 16.26 11.69
C VAL A 88 -3.51 16.20 11.72
N TRP A 89 -2.92 16.46 12.88
CA TRP A 89 -1.50 16.36 13.17
C TRP A 89 -1.30 16.07 14.67
N ASN A 90 -0.65 14.97 15.00
CA ASN A 90 -0.29 14.64 16.37
C ASN A 90 1.06 15.26 16.70
N MET A 91 1.18 16.04 17.78
CA MET A 91 2.45 16.68 18.18
C MET A 91 3.40 15.68 18.87
N ILE A 92 3.70 14.59 18.18
CA ILE A 92 4.48 13.45 18.63
C ILE A 92 5.80 13.38 17.87
N ASP A 93 6.82 12.88 18.55
CA ASP A 93 8.15 12.67 17.99
C ASP A 93 8.38 11.18 17.80
N HIS A 94 8.05 10.66 16.61
CA HIS A 94 8.30 9.27 16.25
C HIS A 94 9.78 8.93 16.16
N HIS A 95 10.66 9.93 15.98
CA HIS A 95 12.08 9.70 15.76
C HIS A 95 12.90 9.57 17.05
N SER A 96 12.38 10.05 18.19
CA SER A 96 13.07 9.95 19.48
C SER A 96 12.47 8.93 20.45
N ALA A 97 11.27 8.41 20.17
CA ALA A 97 10.59 7.39 20.98
C ALA A 97 11.28 6.00 20.95
N GLU A 98 12.13 5.72 19.96
CA GLU A 98 12.75 4.40 19.78
C GLU A 98 14.03 4.16 20.63
N GLU A 99 14.52 5.19 21.35
CA GLU A 99 15.69 5.06 22.25
C GLU A 99 15.31 4.79 23.72
N GLU A 100 14.04 4.93 24.12
CA GLU A 100 13.59 4.62 25.49
C GLU A 100 13.05 3.17 25.53
N GLU A 101 13.53 2.39 26.50
CA GLU A 101 13.28 0.94 26.63
C GLU A 101 11.78 0.60 26.50
N MET A 102 11.47 -0.38 25.63
CA MET A 102 10.16 -1.01 25.58
C MET A 102 9.81 -1.60 26.94
N ASP A 103 8.83 -1.02 27.63
CA ASP A 103 8.22 -1.68 28.78
C ASP A 103 7.52 -2.98 28.31
N GLU A 104 7.60 -4.04 29.13
CA GLU A 104 7.17 -5.41 28.83
C GLU A 104 5.66 -5.57 28.53
N ASP A 105 4.87 -4.50 28.60
CA ASP A 105 3.42 -4.46 28.41
C ASP A 105 2.99 -3.85 27.05
N GLY A 106 3.70 -4.14 25.97
CA GLY A 106 3.14 -4.24 24.60
C GLY A 106 2.27 -3.11 24.02
N GLY A 107 2.40 -1.86 24.48
CA GLY A 107 1.71 -0.69 23.91
C GLY A 107 2.69 0.40 23.47
N PHE A 108 2.51 0.96 22.27
CA PHE A 108 3.23 2.16 21.84
C PHE A 108 2.69 3.38 22.59
N ASP A 109 3.35 3.82 23.66
CA ASP A 109 3.00 5.06 24.34
C ASP A 109 3.69 6.22 23.58
N TYR A 110 2.92 6.98 22.79
CA TYR A 110 3.49 8.04 21.93
C TYR A 110 4.25 9.12 22.75
N ALA A 111 5.50 9.39 22.37
CA ALA A 111 6.30 10.46 22.96
C ALA A 111 5.92 11.82 22.36
N ILE A 112 5.51 12.77 23.20
CA ILE A 112 5.19 14.14 22.74
C ILE A 112 6.47 14.90 22.43
N SER A 113 6.48 15.64 21.32
CA SER A 113 7.64 16.39 20.87
C SER A 113 8.17 17.34 21.95
N SER A 114 9.48 17.25 22.16
CA SER A 114 10.20 18.11 23.09
C SER A 114 11.66 18.29 22.69
N ILE A 115 12.12 19.53 22.77
CA ILE A 115 13.51 19.93 22.61
C ILE A 115 14.30 19.92 23.93
N GLU A 116 13.69 19.52 25.07
CA GLU A 116 14.40 19.44 26.35
C GLU A 116 15.65 18.53 26.27
N LYS A 117 15.60 17.48 25.43
CA LYS A 117 16.73 16.55 25.19
C LYS A 117 17.98 17.31 24.74
N LEU A 118 17.81 18.33 23.88
CA LEU A 118 18.91 19.14 23.34
C LEU A 118 19.69 19.90 24.42
N VAL A 119 19.07 20.20 25.57
CA VAL A 119 19.71 20.91 26.69
C VAL A 119 20.10 19.94 27.83
N LYS A 120 19.43 18.79 27.95
CA LYS A 120 19.80 17.73 28.91
C LYS A 120 21.15 17.10 28.60
N LEU A 121 21.52 17.03 27.32
CA LEU A 121 22.85 16.59 26.86
C LEU A 121 23.90 17.66 27.19
N LYS A 122 24.40 17.64 28.42
CA LYS A 122 25.36 18.65 28.93
C LYS A 122 26.75 18.53 28.32
N ASP A 123 27.11 17.35 27.82
CA ASP A 123 28.40 17.09 27.18
C ASP A 123 28.33 17.39 25.68
N PRO A 124 29.11 18.36 25.16
CA PRO A 124 29.17 18.65 23.73
C PRO A 124 29.54 17.45 22.85
N GLU A 125 30.32 16.49 23.36
CA GLU A 125 30.69 15.28 22.61
C GLU A 125 29.51 14.33 22.45
N GLU A 126 28.70 14.16 23.50
CA GLU A 126 27.50 13.35 23.48
C GLU A 126 26.43 13.96 22.55
N ALA A 127 26.23 15.28 22.65
CA ALA A 127 25.37 16.01 21.74
C ALA A 127 25.84 15.89 20.28
N LEU A 128 27.14 16.06 20.02
CA LEU A 128 27.71 15.92 18.67
C LEU A 128 27.49 14.51 18.10
N ARG A 129 27.65 13.45 18.91
CA ARG A 129 27.40 12.07 18.47
C ARG A 129 25.97 11.87 17.97
N TRP A 130 24.98 12.40 18.67
CA TRP A 130 23.59 12.36 18.21
C TRP A 130 23.40 13.19 16.93
N LEU A 131 23.97 14.41 16.88
CA LEU A 131 23.86 15.33 15.74
C LEU A 131 24.42 14.75 14.44
N VAL A 132 25.54 14.04 14.50
CA VAL A 132 26.17 13.45 13.31
C VAL A 132 25.81 11.96 13.12
N GLY A 133 25.11 11.37 14.09
CA GLY A 133 24.77 9.95 14.15
C GLY A 133 23.34 9.62 13.75
N SER A 134 22.49 10.62 13.52
CA SER A 134 21.08 10.43 13.18
C SER A 134 20.62 11.40 12.08
N TYR A 135 19.55 11.06 11.37
CA TYR A 135 18.93 11.93 10.36
C TYR A 135 18.40 13.23 11.01
N SER A 136 17.64 13.11 12.10
CA SER A 136 17.10 14.26 12.84
C SER A 136 18.19 15.15 13.45
N GLY A 137 19.27 14.54 13.94
CA GLY A 137 20.44 15.26 14.40
C GLY A 137 21.11 16.10 13.30
N LEU A 138 21.26 15.53 12.10
CA LEU A 138 21.87 16.24 10.97
C LEU A 138 20.99 17.35 10.43
N MET A 139 19.67 17.11 10.37
CA MET A 139 18.67 18.13 10.05
C MET A 139 18.85 19.33 10.99
N PHE A 140 18.89 19.09 12.30
CA PHE A 140 19.09 20.16 13.27
C PHE A 140 20.48 20.83 13.15
N LEU A 141 21.57 20.07 12.98
CA LEU A 141 22.92 20.62 12.85
C LEU A 141 23.07 21.55 11.63
N LEU A 142 22.48 21.17 10.50
CA LEU A 142 22.70 21.82 9.20
C LEU A 142 21.67 22.92 8.91
N ASN A 143 20.40 22.71 9.28
CA ASN A 143 19.30 23.62 8.95
C ASN A 143 18.41 24.00 10.15
N GLY A 144 18.71 23.50 11.35
CA GLY A 144 18.00 23.85 12.59
C GLY A 144 16.60 23.27 12.71
N SER A 145 16.19 22.37 11.81
CA SER A 145 14.91 21.68 11.89
C SER A 145 14.92 20.61 12.97
N TYR A 146 13.83 20.51 13.72
CA TYR A 146 13.62 19.49 14.75
C TYR A 146 12.21 18.90 14.62
N ALA A 147 12.06 17.58 14.77
CA ALA A 147 10.78 16.89 14.61
C ALA A 147 9.74 17.41 15.62
N PHE A 148 8.52 17.69 15.14
CA PHE A 148 7.49 18.36 15.93
C PHE A 148 6.14 17.63 15.93
N ALA A 149 5.64 17.24 14.77
CA ALA A 149 4.36 16.57 14.64
C ALA A 149 4.37 15.54 13.50
N SER A 150 3.36 14.67 13.47
CA SER A 150 3.14 13.68 12.41
C SER A 150 1.66 13.47 12.14
N ASP A 151 1.33 13.00 10.94
CA ASP A 151 -0.01 12.55 10.60
C ASP A 151 -0.09 11.00 10.54
N GLY A 152 -1.29 10.46 10.39
CA GLY A 152 -1.52 9.01 10.22
C GLY A 152 -1.01 8.44 8.90
N GLY A 153 -0.65 9.30 7.93
CA GLY A 153 -0.10 8.93 6.62
C GLY A 153 1.41 8.75 6.60
N GLY A 154 2.12 9.17 7.66
CA GLY A 154 3.57 9.08 7.78
C GLY A 154 4.32 10.38 7.46
N ASP A 155 3.61 11.45 7.08
CA ASP A 155 4.20 12.77 6.93
C ASP A 155 4.53 13.38 8.29
N THR A 156 5.53 14.26 8.30
CA THR A 156 5.98 14.90 9.55
C THR A 156 6.07 16.40 9.39
N SER A 157 5.94 17.12 10.50
CA SER A 157 6.16 18.55 10.59
C SER A 157 7.39 18.82 11.45
N TRP A 158 8.21 19.78 11.04
CA TRP A 158 9.49 20.10 11.65
C TRP A 158 9.58 21.57 12.02
N ILE A 159 9.93 21.86 13.27
CA ILE A 159 10.09 23.24 13.75
C ILE A 159 11.49 23.79 13.43
N ASN A 160 11.56 25.06 13.02
CA ASN A 160 12.82 25.78 12.82
C ASN A 160 13.28 26.43 14.13
N LEU A 161 14.38 25.92 14.68
CA LEU A 161 14.98 26.46 15.90
C LEU A 161 16.03 27.55 15.64
N LEU A 162 16.36 27.84 14.38
CA LEU A 162 17.27 28.95 14.04
C LEU A 162 16.67 30.31 14.48
N PRO A 163 17.51 31.33 14.70
CA PRO A 163 17.03 32.65 15.08
C PRO A 163 16.02 33.21 14.07
N ASN A 164 14.82 33.55 14.55
CA ASN A 164 13.79 34.16 13.74
C ASN A 164 13.42 35.57 14.20
N GLU A 165 12.93 36.39 13.27
CA GLU A 165 12.34 37.68 13.60
C GLU A 165 11.08 37.47 14.46
N LYS A 166 10.78 38.46 15.31
CA LYS A 166 9.62 38.41 16.23
C LYS A 166 9.61 37.25 17.23
N GLU A 167 10.72 36.52 17.40
CA GLU A 167 10.88 35.43 18.38
C GLU A 167 9.90 34.25 18.22
N SER A 168 9.38 34.05 17.01
CA SER A 168 8.50 32.93 16.60
C SER A 168 9.28 31.67 16.20
N ILE A 169 8.60 30.53 16.09
CA ILE A 169 9.16 29.24 15.65
C ILE A 169 8.39 28.72 14.44
N GLU A 170 9.00 28.78 13.25
CA GLU A 170 8.37 28.30 12.00
C GLU A 170 8.14 26.78 12.05
N VAL A 171 7.08 26.31 11.41
CA VAL A 171 6.78 24.88 11.22
C VAL A 171 6.81 24.56 9.72
N ASN A 172 7.69 23.66 9.32
CA ASN A 172 7.84 23.19 7.95
C ASN A 172 7.15 21.83 7.80
N TYR A 173 6.52 21.59 6.65
CA TYR A 173 5.98 20.30 6.31
C TYR A 173 7.07 19.45 5.63
N TYR A 174 7.19 18.19 6.03
CA TYR A 174 8.13 17.21 5.47
C TYR A 174 7.36 16.05 4.85
N ASN A 175 7.46 15.95 3.53
CA ASN A 175 6.85 14.89 2.75
C ASN A 175 7.73 13.64 2.81
N HIS A 176 7.22 12.59 3.45
CA HIS A 176 7.99 11.37 3.66
C HIS A 176 8.18 10.55 2.37
N GLU A 177 7.35 10.72 1.35
CA GLU A 177 7.46 9.94 0.11
C GLU A 177 8.68 10.37 -0.72
N ILE A 178 8.95 11.67 -0.76
CA ILE A 178 10.06 12.26 -1.54
C ILE A 178 11.25 12.68 -0.66
N GLY A 179 11.04 12.73 0.66
CA GLY A 179 12.05 13.10 1.64
C GLY A 179 12.47 14.58 1.55
N GLU A 180 11.53 15.48 1.28
CA GLU A 180 11.75 16.92 1.12
C GLU A 180 10.91 17.76 2.09
N LEU A 181 11.42 18.95 2.45
CA LEU A 181 10.59 19.99 3.06
C LEU A 181 9.83 20.71 1.95
N GLU A 182 8.50 20.65 1.96
CA GLU A 182 7.66 21.27 0.92
C GLU A 182 6.91 22.50 1.44
N ASN A 183 6.37 23.28 0.49
CA ASN A 183 5.50 24.43 0.70
C ASN A 183 6.15 25.62 1.44
N LEU A 184 5.44 26.75 1.49
CA LEU A 184 5.81 27.83 2.41
C LEU A 184 5.56 27.34 3.84
N PRO A 185 6.48 27.62 4.79
CA PRO A 185 6.29 27.18 6.16
C PRO A 185 5.12 27.92 6.81
N TYR A 186 4.57 27.31 7.84
CA TYR A 186 3.80 28.05 8.82
C TYR A 186 4.75 28.94 9.62
N TYR A 187 4.46 30.23 9.67
CA TYR A 187 5.39 31.21 10.21
C TYR A 187 5.56 31.20 11.74
N SER A 188 4.82 30.34 12.46
CA SER A 188 4.91 30.10 13.91
C SER A 188 4.17 28.80 14.28
N ILE A 189 4.39 28.27 15.49
CA ILE A 189 3.60 27.12 16.02
C ILE A 189 2.14 27.54 16.20
N SER A 190 1.92 28.76 16.68
CA SER A 190 0.59 29.35 16.86
C SER A 190 -0.17 29.44 15.54
N HIS A 191 0.50 29.82 14.45
CA HIS A 191 -0.08 29.85 13.10
C HIS A 191 -0.37 28.44 12.58
N PHE A 192 0.56 27.49 12.77
CA PHE A 192 0.37 26.10 12.39
C PHE A 192 -0.90 25.51 13.01
N ILE A 193 -1.10 25.71 14.32
CA ILE A 193 -2.31 25.26 15.00
C ILE A 193 -3.54 26.03 14.54
N ALA A 194 -3.40 27.34 14.33
CA ALA A 194 -4.52 28.17 13.88
C ALA A 194 -5.04 27.75 12.51
N GLU A 195 -4.17 27.49 11.53
CA GLU A 195 -4.61 27.14 10.18
C GLU A 195 -5.13 25.70 10.08
N ASN A 196 -4.51 24.72 10.76
CA ASN A 196 -4.83 23.31 10.58
C ASN A 196 -6.06 22.81 11.35
N TRP A 197 -6.45 23.48 12.45
CA TRP A 197 -7.64 23.09 13.22
C TRP A 197 -8.74 24.14 13.09
N ASP A 198 -9.67 23.95 12.15
CA ASP A 198 -10.88 24.76 12.05
C ASP A 198 -12.12 24.03 12.57
N ASN A 199 -12.61 24.47 13.73
CA ASN A 199 -13.80 23.92 14.37
C ASN A 199 -15.11 24.15 13.58
N GLU A 200 -15.08 24.90 12.47
CA GLU A 200 -16.20 25.03 11.53
C GLU A 200 -16.34 23.83 10.57
N SER A 201 -15.29 23.01 10.41
CA SER A 201 -15.24 21.86 9.46
C SER A 201 -15.47 20.48 10.09
N ASN A 202 -15.84 20.43 11.37
CA ASN A 202 -16.03 19.20 12.15
C ASN A 202 -17.34 18.46 11.80
N GLU A 203 -17.49 18.04 10.54
CA GLU A 203 -18.48 17.04 10.11
C GLU A 203 -18.19 15.65 10.75
N GLY A 204 -16.93 15.39 11.16
CA GLY A 204 -16.49 14.11 11.75
C GLY A 204 -16.84 13.87 13.23
N TYR A 205 -17.39 14.85 13.96
CA TYR A 205 -17.96 14.59 15.29
C TYR A 205 -19.44 14.16 15.22
N GLU A 206 -20.04 14.21 14.04
CA GLU A 206 -21.42 13.77 13.86
C GLU A 206 -21.57 12.31 13.44
N ASP A 207 -20.58 11.57 12.91
CA ASP A 207 -20.89 10.21 12.40
C ASP A 207 -19.77 9.14 12.22
N ASP A 208 -18.59 9.20 12.86
CA ASP A 208 -17.61 8.08 12.73
C ASP A 208 -17.26 7.41 14.09
N ASP A 209 -17.51 6.10 14.13
CA ASP A 209 -16.98 5.08 15.04
C ASP A 209 -17.42 5.06 16.52
N GLU A 210 -18.64 4.56 16.78
CA GLU A 210 -18.86 3.74 17.99
C GLU A 210 -18.61 2.26 17.65
N GLU A 211 -17.34 1.86 17.74
CA GLU A 211 -16.94 0.49 18.09
C GLU A 211 -17.59 0.12 19.44
N GLU A 212 -18.82 -0.42 19.44
CA GLU A 212 -19.45 -0.94 20.66
C GLU A 212 -18.88 -2.33 21.02
N PHE A 213 -17.72 -2.32 21.68
CA PHE A 213 -17.45 -3.26 22.76
C PHE A 213 -17.26 -2.45 24.05
N GLU A 214 -18.34 -2.10 24.75
CA GLU A 214 -18.30 -2.02 26.22
C GLU A 214 -19.72 -2.04 26.83
N GLU A 215 -19.79 -2.63 28.01
CA GLU A 215 -20.98 -3.13 28.70
C GLU A 215 -21.91 -2.02 29.23
N GLU A 216 -23.18 -2.40 29.44
CA GLU A 216 -24.22 -1.60 30.08
C GLU A 216 -23.74 -0.86 31.34
N THR A 217 -23.55 0.45 31.24
CA THR A 217 -23.76 1.37 32.37
C THR A 217 -24.75 2.46 32.00
N THR A 218 -25.83 2.53 32.78
CA THR A 218 -27.07 3.27 32.53
C THR A 218 -26.99 4.78 32.80
N ASP A 219 -25.92 5.45 32.40
CA ASP A 219 -25.79 6.91 32.52
C ASP A 219 -25.62 7.53 31.12
N LYS A 220 -26.73 7.83 30.44
CA LYS A 220 -26.70 8.70 29.26
C LYS A 220 -26.21 10.09 29.67
N LYS A 221 -24.90 10.31 29.59
CA LYS A 221 -24.31 11.65 29.70
C LYS A 221 -24.90 12.51 28.58
N GLU A 222 -25.44 13.68 28.93
CA GLU A 222 -25.81 14.68 27.92
C GLU A 222 -24.60 14.96 27.03
N LYS A 223 -24.76 14.86 25.71
CA LYS A 223 -23.71 15.22 24.74
C LYS A 223 -23.37 16.70 24.97
N GLU A 224 -22.10 16.96 25.25
CA GLU A 224 -21.59 18.31 25.49
C GLU A 224 -21.66 19.14 24.18
N PRO A 225 -22.04 20.43 24.22
CA PRO A 225 -22.11 21.24 23.01
C PRO A 225 -20.72 21.52 22.42
N ILE A 226 -20.61 21.43 21.09
CA ILE A 226 -19.43 21.84 20.31
C ILE A 226 -19.33 23.37 20.32
N LEU A 227 -18.16 23.88 20.70
CA LEU A 227 -17.85 25.31 20.75
C LEU A 227 -17.19 25.74 19.44
N THR A 228 -17.74 26.77 18.79
CA THR A 228 -17.18 27.37 17.57
C THR A 228 -15.93 28.20 17.87
N SER A 229 -14.97 28.20 16.95
CA SER A 229 -13.78 29.06 16.96
C SER A 229 -14.15 30.53 17.09
N GLN A 230 -13.42 31.30 17.91
CA GLN A 230 -13.54 32.76 17.98
C GLN A 230 -12.54 33.47 17.07
N ILE A 231 -11.47 32.78 16.68
CA ILE A 231 -10.51 33.25 15.69
C ILE A 231 -11.15 33.21 14.31
N LYS A 232 -11.06 34.34 13.58
CA LYS A 232 -11.60 34.48 12.22
C LYS A 232 -10.54 34.20 11.18
N GLU A 233 -10.91 33.45 10.15
CA GLU A 233 -10.06 33.12 9.00
C GLU A 233 -9.41 34.35 8.34
N SER A 234 -10.16 35.46 8.24
CA SER A 234 -9.64 36.71 7.69
C SER A 234 -8.42 37.29 8.44
N VAL A 235 -8.26 36.96 9.73
CA VAL A 235 -7.13 37.42 10.54
C VAL A 235 -5.91 36.54 10.28
N ILE A 236 -6.10 35.22 10.13
CA ILE A 236 -5.05 34.25 9.78
C ILE A 236 -4.48 34.59 8.40
N LYS A 237 -5.34 34.76 7.38
CA LYS A 237 -4.91 35.17 6.03
C LYS A 237 -4.23 36.54 5.98
N ALA A 238 -4.61 37.47 6.86
CA ALA A 238 -3.94 38.76 6.97
C ALA A 238 -2.52 38.61 7.57
N PHE A 239 -2.34 37.73 8.54
CA PHE A 239 -1.04 37.38 9.12
C PHE A 239 -0.14 36.69 8.10
N GLU A 240 -0.61 35.66 7.40
CA GLU A 240 0.15 34.95 6.35
C GLU A 240 0.73 35.92 5.31
N LYS A 241 -0.10 36.87 4.83
CA LYS A 241 0.32 37.86 3.83
C LYS A 241 1.42 38.79 4.34
N GLU A 242 1.45 39.08 5.63
CA GLU A 242 2.50 39.89 6.25
C GLU A 242 3.76 39.07 6.50
N ALA A 243 3.62 37.94 7.17
CA ALA A 243 4.73 37.07 7.52
C ALA A 243 5.46 36.53 6.27
N GLY A 244 4.72 36.19 5.21
CA GLY A 244 5.30 35.78 3.93
C GLY A 244 6.12 36.85 3.21
N LYS A 245 5.90 38.15 3.50
CA LYS A 245 6.80 39.22 3.00
C LYS A 245 8.10 39.30 3.79
N ALA A 246 8.05 39.07 5.10
CA ALA A 246 9.24 39.04 5.94
C ALA A 246 10.10 37.81 5.59
N TYR A 247 9.47 36.65 5.44
CA TYR A 247 10.13 35.39 5.09
C TYR A 247 10.95 35.48 3.79
N LYS A 248 10.41 36.10 2.73
CA LYS A 248 11.13 36.27 1.44
C LYS A 248 12.44 37.05 1.51
N ASN A 249 12.65 37.84 2.57
CA ASN A 249 13.87 38.62 2.77
C ASN A 249 14.80 38.02 3.84
N LYS A 250 14.46 36.84 4.37
CA LYS A 250 15.23 36.15 5.40
C LYS A 250 16.54 35.64 4.78
N PRO A 251 17.69 35.81 5.46
CA PRO A 251 18.94 35.25 4.96
C PRO A 251 18.91 33.73 5.00
N ILE A 252 19.57 33.08 4.02
CA ILE A 252 19.61 31.62 3.87
C ILE A 252 19.95 30.90 5.18
N TYR A 253 20.96 31.35 5.91
CA TYR A 253 21.42 30.71 7.16
C TYR A 253 20.48 30.84 8.37
N ASN A 254 19.36 31.57 8.26
CA ASN A 254 18.26 31.54 9.23
C ASN A 254 16.99 30.86 8.67
N ASN A 255 16.99 30.56 7.37
CA ASN A 255 15.89 29.88 6.67
C ASN A 255 16.17 28.37 6.65
N SER A 256 15.37 27.60 7.39
CA SER A 256 15.53 26.14 7.48
C SER A 256 15.28 25.45 6.14
N LEU A 257 14.36 25.96 5.32
CA LEU A 257 14.04 25.37 4.01
C LEU A 257 15.22 25.55 3.04
N ASP A 258 15.71 26.79 2.88
CA ASP A 258 16.85 27.06 1.99
C ASP A 258 18.13 26.32 2.44
N MET A 259 18.36 26.23 3.76
CA MET A 259 19.48 25.45 4.30
C MET A 259 19.27 23.95 4.13
N PHE A 260 18.03 23.46 4.22
CA PHE A 260 17.70 22.07 3.92
C PHE A 260 18.02 21.74 2.47
N GLU A 261 17.50 22.50 1.50
CA GLU A 261 17.80 22.31 0.07
C GLU A 261 19.32 22.26 -0.16
N ARG A 262 20.05 23.23 0.40
CA ARG A 262 21.52 23.31 0.31
C ARG A 262 22.25 22.12 0.94
N SER A 263 21.75 21.57 2.03
CA SER A 263 22.44 20.55 2.84
C SER A 263 21.86 19.15 2.71
N SER A 264 20.78 18.98 1.96
CA SER A 264 20.04 17.73 1.78
C SER A 264 20.94 16.60 1.27
N TRP A 265 21.91 16.91 0.40
CA TRP A 265 22.90 15.95 -0.09
C TRP A 265 23.83 15.40 0.99
N LEU A 266 24.06 16.14 2.09
CA LEU A 266 24.90 15.72 3.22
C LEU A 266 24.17 14.83 4.22
N LEU A 267 22.84 14.77 4.18
CA LEU A 267 22.02 14.03 5.14
C LEU A 267 22.33 12.53 5.02
N GLY A 268 23.13 12.01 5.97
CA GLY A 268 23.54 10.61 6.05
C GLY A 268 25.03 10.32 5.86
N HIS A 269 25.80 11.28 5.33
CA HIS A 269 27.24 11.09 5.09
C HIS A 269 28.02 10.76 6.38
N SER A 270 27.68 11.39 7.50
CA SER A 270 28.41 11.26 8.77
C SER A 270 28.13 9.96 9.55
N TYR A 271 27.09 9.22 9.18
CA TYR A 271 26.80 7.88 9.73
C TYR A 271 26.75 6.79 8.65
N GLY A 272 27.15 7.14 7.42
CA GLY A 272 27.72 6.19 6.47
C GLY A 272 26.88 5.93 5.22
N ASP A 273 25.72 6.54 5.09
CA ASP A 273 24.76 6.22 4.02
C ASP A 273 24.41 7.53 3.30
N PRO A 274 24.74 7.68 2.00
CA PRO A 274 24.39 8.89 1.25
C PRO A 274 22.88 9.15 1.25
N ALA A 275 22.49 10.43 1.14
CA ALA A 275 21.09 10.83 1.08
C ALA A 275 20.33 10.16 -0.09
N TYR A 276 19.02 10.00 0.05
CA TYR A 276 18.14 9.74 -1.09
C TYR A 276 18.34 10.80 -2.20
N ALA A 277 18.38 10.36 -3.46
CA ALA A 277 18.69 11.19 -4.62
C ALA A 277 20.02 11.97 -4.48
N PHE A 278 21.02 11.39 -3.81
CA PHE A 278 22.28 12.05 -3.45
C PHE A 278 22.92 12.86 -4.58
N THR A 279 23.09 12.29 -5.78
CA THR A 279 23.87 12.95 -6.85
C THR A 279 23.11 14.09 -7.53
N GLU A 280 21.78 14.02 -7.56
CA GLU A 280 20.94 15.12 -7.99
C GLU A 280 21.10 16.29 -7.02
N LYS A 281 20.88 16.03 -5.73
CA LYS A 281 21.04 17.02 -4.65
C LYS A 281 22.47 17.58 -4.59
N LEU A 282 23.48 16.76 -4.87
CA LEU A 282 24.89 17.18 -4.94
C LEU A 282 25.18 18.12 -6.12
N ALA A 283 24.48 17.97 -7.25
CA ALA A 283 24.70 18.81 -8.44
C ALA A 283 24.37 20.29 -8.17
N ASP A 284 23.41 20.52 -7.29
CA ASP A 284 22.98 21.83 -6.83
C ASP A 284 23.77 22.34 -5.62
N ALA A 285 24.72 21.55 -5.10
CA ALA A 285 25.57 21.99 -4.01
C ALA A 285 26.36 23.28 -4.39
N PRO A 286 26.44 24.26 -3.48
CA PRO A 286 27.23 25.47 -3.59
C PRO A 286 28.62 25.33 -4.23
N SER A 287 28.97 26.27 -5.11
CA SER A 287 30.29 26.32 -5.73
C SER A 287 31.38 26.79 -4.74
N TYR A 288 32.64 26.50 -5.08
CA TYR A 288 33.81 27.02 -4.38
C TYR A 288 33.81 28.57 -4.34
N ALA A 289 33.29 29.24 -5.37
CA ALA A 289 33.20 30.69 -5.42
C ALA A 289 32.20 31.24 -4.37
N LEU A 290 31.08 30.53 -4.14
CA LEU A 290 30.09 30.96 -3.14
C LEU A 290 30.65 30.85 -1.71
N TRP A 291 31.47 29.84 -1.44
CA TRP A 291 32.18 29.74 -0.17
C TRP A 291 33.06 30.97 0.09
N GLU A 292 33.85 31.41 -0.90
CA GLU A 292 34.70 32.61 -0.78
C GLU A 292 33.90 33.87 -0.41
N GLU A 293 32.68 34.01 -0.94
CA GLU A 293 31.77 35.11 -0.60
C GLU A 293 31.24 35.03 0.84
N GLU A 294 30.91 33.83 1.33
CA GLU A 294 30.28 33.61 2.65
C GLU A 294 31.28 33.50 3.82
N LYS A 295 32.60 33.44 3.55
CA LYS A 295 33.66 33.31 4.59
C LYS A 295 33.51 34.28 5.76
N THR A 296 33.04 35.50 5.51
CA THR A 296 32.90 36.54 6.52
C THR A 296 31.83 36.22 7.58
N ASP A 297 30.86 35.39 7.22
CA ASP A 297 29.66 35.10 8.01
C ASP A 297 29.75 33.78 8.79
N ILE A 298 30.69 32.90 8.45
CA ILE A 298 30.96 31.61 9.12
C ILE A 298 31.09 31.74 10.65
N LYS A 299 31.72 32.82 11.12
CA LYS A 299 31.89 33.07 12.57
C LYS A 299 30.60 33.47 13.29
N ASN A 300 29.57 33.89 12.56
CA ASN A 300 28.32 34.40 13.12
C ASN A 300 27.21 33.34 13.14
N HIS A 301 27.29 32.34 12.25
CA HIS A 301 26.23 31.35 12.02
C HIS A 301 26.77 29.91 12.19
N PRO A 302 26.55 29.26 13.35
CA PRO A 302 27.05 27.91 13.63
C PRO A 302 26.63 26.84 12.62
N ASN A 303 25.37 26.84 12.17
CA ASN A 303 24.85 25.92 11.15
C ASN A 303 25.58 26.09 9.80
N LEU A 304 25.85 27.33 9.39
CA LEU A 304 26.64 27.62 8.19
C LEU A 304 28.09 27.12 8.33
N ALA A 305 28.68 27.27 9.52
CA ALA A 305 30.00 26.73 9.81
C ALA A 305 30.03 25.20 9.75
N ALA A 306 29.05 24.52 10.37
CA ALA A 306 28.93 23.07 10.31
C ALA A 306 28.81 22.57 8.86
N TYR A 307 27.94 23.21 8.08
CA TYR A 307 27.76 22.93 6.67
C TYR A 307 29.07 23.03 5.88
N TRP A 308 29.76 24.18 5.93
CA TRP A 308 30.99 24.36 5.14
C TRP A 308 32.14 23.44 5.58
N ILE A 309 32.24 23.11 6.87
CA ILE A 309 33.23 22.14 7.37
C ILE A 309 32.99 20.77 6.73
N LEU A 310 31.76 20.26 6.83
CA LEU A 310 31.39 18.94 6.29
C LEU A 310 31.42 18.92 4.77
N HIS A 311 30.93 19.97 4.11
CA HIS A 311 31.00 20.18 2.66
C HIS A 311 32.44 19.99 2.17
N HIS A 312 33.38 20.81 2.64
CA HIS A 312 34.75 20.74 2.16
C HIS A 312 35.45 19.42 2.52
N PHE A 313 35.14 18.85 3.68
CA PHE A 313 35.67 17.55 4.09
C PHE A 313 35.30 16.43 3.10
N TYR A 314 34.01 16.32 2.74
CA TYR A 314 33.52 15.30 1.82
C TYR A 314 33.90 15.56 0.36
N PHE A 315 34.00 16.81 -0.06
CA PHE A 315 34.53 17.20 -1.38
C PHE A 315 36.06 17.07 -1.53
N LYS A 316 36.79 16.57 -0.51
CA LYS A 316 38.26 16.52 -0.49
C LYS A 316 38.93 17.88 -0.75
N ASN A 317 38.26 18.96 -0.35
CA ASN A 317 38.74 20.33 -0.39
C ASN A 317 39.48 20.63 0.94
N GLU A 318 40.63 19.99 1.15
CA GLU A 318 41.30 19.97 2.46
C GLU A 318 41.80 21.33 2.92
N GLU A 319 42.23 22.21 2.00
CA GLU A 319 42.71 23.55 2.37
C GLU A 319 41.54 24.45 2.78
N ALA A 320 40.46 24.46 2.01
CA ALA A 320 39.25 25.19 2.33
C ALA A 320 38.59 24.66 3.59
N CYS A 321 38.64 23.36 3.85
CA CYS A 321 38.17 22.76 5.10
C CYS A 321 38.95 23.31 6.30
N ARG A 322 40.29 23.31 6.24
CA ARG A 322 41.14 23.84 7.33
C ARG A 322 40.95 25.34 7.53
N GLU A 323 40.79 26.12 6.45
CA GLU A 323 40.50 27.56 6.55
C GLU A 323 39.12 27.79 7.18
N THR A 324 38.11 27.04 6.77
CA THR A 324 36.75 27.08 7.34
C THR A 324 36.78 26.79 8.83
N ILE A 325 37.49 25.73 9.27
CA ILE A 325 37.65 25.39 10.69
C ILE A 325 38.32 26.53 11.47
N LYS A 326 39.35 27.16 10.89
CA LYS A 326 40.00 28.32 11.50
C LYS A 326 39.04 29.50 11.66
N LEU A 327 38.17 29.76 10.70
CA LEU A 327 37.14 30.80 10.80
C LEU A 327 36.06 30.43 11.83
N ALA A 328 35.61 29.17 11.80
CA ALA A 328 34.60 28.60 12.67
C ALA A 328 35.03 28.52 14.15
N SER A 329 36.32 28.47 14.43
CA SER A 329 36.87 28.54 15.81
C SER A 329 36.50 29.83 16.56
N LYS A 330 36.05 30.85 15.82
CA LYS A 330 35.55 32.12 16.36
C LYS A 330 34.03 32.13 16.54
N SER A 331 33.33 31.07 16.11
CA SER A 331 31.90 30.93 16.27
C SER A 331 31.53 30.71 17.74
N LYS A 332 30.31 31.11 18.11
CA LYS A 332 29.75 30.83 19.43
C LYS A 332 29.29 29.38 19.51
N GLY A 333 29.17 28.84 20.72
CA GLY A 333 28.74 27.46 20.95
C GLY A 333 29.88 26.44 21.00
N LYS A 334 29.60 25.28 21.60
CA LYS A 334 30.59 24.22 21.83
C LYS A 334 30.59 23.14 20.74
N ILE A 335 29.45 22.92 20.07
CA ILE A 335 29.29 21.88 19.04
C ILE A 335 30.27 22.06 17.88
N ILE A 336 30.43 23.27 17.35
CA ILE A 336 31.32 23.55 16.22
C ILE A 336 32.80 23.31 16.58
N THR A 337 33.18 23.58 17.82
CA THR A 337 34.53 23.30 18.32
C THR A 337 34.79 21.79 18.38
N ALA A 338 33.82 21.02 18.92
CA ALA A 338 33.91 19.56 18.95
C ALA A 338 33.97 18.97 17.53
N LEU A 339 33.07 19.40 16.64
CA LEU A 339 33.05 19.00 15.22
C LEU A 339 34.39 19.26 14.53
N SER A 340 34.93 20.47 14.70
CA SER A 340 36.23 20.86 14.15
C SER A 340 37.37 19.95 14.64
N GLY A 341 37.35 19.58 15.92
CA GLY A 341 38.34 18.67 16.52
C GLY A 341 38.33 17.29 15.87
N HIS A 342 37.16 16.69 15.69
CA HIS A 342 37.02 15.38 15.01
C HIS A 342 37.52 15.41 13.57
N ILE A 343 37.15 16.45 12.82
CA ILE A 343 37.55 16.59 11.41
C ILE A 343 39.06 16.83 11.27
N LEU A 344 39.66 17.69 12.10
CA LEU A 344 41.11 17.91 12.09
C LEU A 344 41.87 16.65 12.51
N ASN A 345 41.44 15.96 13.57
CA ASN A 345 42.08 14.73 14.02
C ASN A 345 42.05 13.64 12.93
N TYR A 346 40.96 13.56 12.16
CA TYR A 346 40.88 12.65 11.01
C TYR A 346 41.82 13.08 9.88
N LEU A 347 41.77 14.35 9.44
CA LEU A 347 42.63 14.88 8.36
C LEU A 347 44.13 14.81 8.70
N ASP A 348 44.49 14.88 9.97
CA ASP A 348 45.87 14.77 10.47
C ASP A 348 46.30 13.30 10.72
N ASN A 349 45.47 12.31 10.34
CA ASN A 349 45.68 10.88 10.56
C ASN A 349 45.89 10.50 12.04
N GLN A 350 45.33 11.28 12.97
CA GLN A 350 45.38 11.03 14.41
C GLN A 350 44.23 10.13 14.88
N SER A 351 43.19 9.95 14.05
CA SER A 351 42.08 9.03 14.28
C SER A 351 41.91 8.04 13.14
N LYS A 352 41.59 6.78 13.47
CA LYS A 352 41.21 5.73 12.49
C LYS A 352 39.70 5.63 12.27
N THR A 353 38.96 6.53 12.90
CA THR A 353 37.50 6.64 12.77
C THR A 353 37.13 8.12 12.65
N LEU A 354 36.05 8.41 11.93
CA LEU A 354 35.39 9.71 12.00
C LEU A 354 34.09 9.51 12.76
N PHE A 355 33.97 10.13 13.94
CA PHE A 355 32.90 9.82 14.89
C PHE A 355 32.85 8.30 15.17
N ASN A 356 31.80 7.62 14.72
CA ASN A 356 31.58 6.18 14.87
C ASN A 356 31.90 5.37 13.59
N LEU A 357 32.34 6.02 12.51
CA LEU A 357 32.60 5.36 11.23
C LEU A 357 34.06 4.94 11.05
N PRO A 358 34.34 3.71 10.59
CA PRO A 358 35.68 3.30 10.17
C PRO A 358 36.19 4.17 9.00
N SER A 359 37.50 4.48 9.00
CA SER A 359 38.13 5.26 7.92
C SER A 359 37.86 4.73 6.50
N GLU A 360 37.77 3.41 6.32
CA GLU A 360 37.45 2.81 5.01
C GLU A 360 36.09 3.27 4.49
N LYS A 361 35.05 3.25 5.34
CA LYS A 361 33.70 3.69 4.98
C LYS A 361 33.68 5.20 4.71
N VAL A 362 34.40 5.98 5.52
CA VAL A 362 34.54 7.44 5.33
C VAL A 362 35.21 7.77 4.00
N GLU A 363 36.33 7.11 3.66
CA GLU A 363 37.01 7.33 2.38
C GLU A 363 36.22 6.86 1.17
N LYS A 364 35.42 5.78 1.31
CA LYS A 364 34.47 5.34 0.28
C LYS A 364 33.47 6.45 -0.04
N ILE A 365 32.86 7.05 0.99
CA ILE A 365 31.90 8.16 0.84
C ILE A 365 32.60 9.39 0.25
N ARG A 366 33.73 9.83 0.81
CA ARG A 366 34.50 10.97 0.27
C ARG A 366 34.87 10.76 -1.20
N THR A 367 35.21 9.54 -1.61
CA THR A 367 35.55 9.23 -3.00
C THR A 367 34.31 9.25 -3.89
N GLN A 368 33.17 8.73 -3.41
CA GLN A 368 31.89 8.81 -4.12
C GLN A 368 31.43 10.27 -4.30
N THR A 369 31.49 11.09 -3.24
CA THR A 369 31.18 12.53 -3.31
C THR A 369 32.11 13.25 -4.29
N PHE A 370 33.43 13.01 -4.18
CA PHE A 370 34.41 13.61 -5.07
C PHE A 370 34.19 13.23 -6.53
N ALA A 371 33.82 11.99 -6.85
CA ALA A 371 33.57 11.54 -8.22
C ALA A 371 32.25 12.08 -8.82
N ASN A 372 31.28 12.44 -7.98
CA ASN A 372 29.98 12.96 -8.43
C ASN A 372 29.87 14.49 -8.40
N ALA A 373 30.92 15.17 -7.93
CA ALA A 373 30.97 16.63 -7.84
C ALA A 373 30.83 17.33 -9.21
N ASP A 374 30.45 18.61 -9.21
CA ASP A 374 30.68 19.48 -10.36
C ASP A 374 32.05 20.16 -10.23
N PRO A 375 32.81 20.36 -11.33
CA PRO A 375 34.09 21.06 -11.30
C PRO A 375 34.04 22.43 -10.59
N LYS A 376 32.90 23.13 -10.60
CA LYS A 376 32.71 24.41 -9.89
C LYS A 376 32.79 24.29 -8.36
N GLN A 377 32.62 23.09 -7.80
CA GLN A 377 32.62 22.78 -6.36
C GLN A 377 34.01 22.36 -5.86
N ILE A 378 34.89 21.95 -6.78
CA ILE A 378 36.23 21.46 -6.47
C ILE A 378 37.21 22.63 -6.36
N GLU A 379 38.11 22.56 -5.37
CA GLU A 379 39.23 23.49 -5.25
C GLU A 379 40.03 23.57 -6.58
N PRO A 380 40.37 24.77 -7.08
CA PRO A 380 41.04 24.91 -8.37
C PRO A 380 42.31 24.06 -8.55
N LYS A 381 43.08 23.86 -7.48
CA LYS A 381 44.29 23.02 -7.48
C LYS A 381 44.01 21.51 -7.60
N ASN A 382 42.81 21.06 -7.24
CA ASN A 382 42.40 19.66 -7.24
C ASN A 382 41.67 19.25 -8.53
N ILE A 383 41.35 20.18 -9.44
CA ILE A 383 40.64 19.90 -10.71
C ILE A 383 41.37 18.82 -11.54
N LYS A 384 42.71 18.83 -11.55
CA LYS A 384 43.49 17.80 -12.26
C LYS A 384 43.26 16.41 -11.66
N ILE A 385 43.35 16.30 -10.34
CA ILE A 385 43.13 15.04 -9.60
C ILE A 385 41.68 14.56 -9.78
N TYR A 386 40.73 15.49 -9.81
CA TYR A 386 39.32 15.22 -10.10
C TYR A 386 39.15 14.61 -11.50
N ASN A 387 39.72 15.21 -12.55
CA ASN A 387 39.65 14.67 -13.91
C ASN A 387 40.35 13.31 -14.05
N ASP A 388 41.49 13.12 -13.37
CA ASP A 388 42.21 11.84 -13.31
C ASP A 388 41.33 10.76 -12.66
N SER A 389 40.62 11.09 -11.57
CA SER A 389 39.71 10.15 -10.88
C SER A 389 38.51 9.73 -11.73
N LEU A 390 38.09 10.61 -12.65
CA LEU A 390 37.07 10.30 -13.64
C LEU A 390 37.62 9.57 -14.87
N GLY A 391 38.92 9.27 -14.95
CA GLY A 391 39.53 8.67 -16.14
C GLY A 391 39.37 9.50 -17.40
N LEU A 392 39.13 10.82 -17.27
CA LEU A 392 38.98 11.74 -18.40
C LEU A 392 40.35 12.16 -18.96
N SER A 393 41.41 12.02 -18.18
CA SER A 393 42.76 12.44 -18.52
C SER A 393 43.46 11.54 -19.53
N ASP A 394 43.04 10.28 -19.63
CA ASP A 394 43.60 9.29 -20.57
C ASP A 394 42.82 9.23 -21.89
N LEU A 395 41.75 10.03 -22.03
CA LEU A 395 40.96 10.09 -23.25
C LEU A 395 41.81 10.70 -24.37
N LYS A 396 41.81 10.02 -25.52
CA LYS A 396 42.32 10.61 -26.76
C LYS A 396 41.37 11.75 -27.15
N THR A 397 41.81 12.98 -26.91
CA THR A 397 41.03 14.19 -27.17
C THR A 397 41.65 15.01 -28.31
N ILE A 398 40.88 15.95 -28.85
CA ILE A 398 41.33 16.91 -29.85
C ILE A 398 41.12 18.33 -29.32
N SER A 399 42.08 19.23 -29.59
CA SER A 399 41.92 20.62 -29.18
C SER A 399 40.79 21.30 -29.95
N LYS A 400 40.04 22.20 -29.30
CA LYS A 400 38.92 22.94 -29.92
C LYS A 400 39.30 23.58 -31.27
N LYS A 401 40.49 24.20 -31.34
CA LYS A 401 40.99 24.85 -32.57
C LYS A 401 41.23 23.86 -33.71
N GLU A 402 41.74 22.68 -33.39
CA GLU A 402 42.04 21.64 -34.38
C GLU A 402 40.74 20.96 -34.85
N LEU A 403 39.81 20.68 -33.94
CA LEU A 403 38.48 20.16 -34.27
C LEU A 403 37.72 21.09 -35.22
N GLU A 404 37.69 22.40 -34.92
CA GLU A 404 37.08 23.43 -35.78
C GLU A 404 37.70 23.48 -37.19
N SER A 405 38.99 23.16 -37.31
CA SER A 405 39.68 23.06 -38.61
C SER A 405 39.25 21.81 -39.37
N ARG A 406 39.26 20.65 -38.72
CA ARG A 406 38.91 19.35 -39.34
C ARG A 406 37.45 19.26 -39.77
N LEU A 407 36.52 19.83 -39.00
CA LEU A 407 35.08 19.88 -39.36
C LEU A 407 34.81 20.57 -40.71
N LYS A 408 35.73 21.43 -41.17
CA LYS A 408 35.64 22.13 -42.46
C LYS A 408 36.24 21.35 -43.63
N THR A 409 37.18 20.44 -43.37
CA THR A 409 37.97 19.76 -44.41
C THR A 409 37.63 18.28 -44.57
N GLU A 410 37.13 17.62 -43.53
CA GLU A 410 36.78 16.20 -43.56
C GLU A 410 35.39 15.99 -44.21
N GLU A 411 35.31 15.14 -45.23
CA GLU A 411 34.05 14.82 -45.92
C GLU A 411 33.19 13.83 -45.11
N ASN A 412 33.81 12.84 -44.46
CA ASN A 412 33.11 11.87 -43.61
C ASN A 412 33.32 12.17 -42.13
N LEU A 413 32.36 12.87 -41.54
CA LEU A 413 32.40 13.26 -40.13
C LEU A 413 32.28 12.08 -39.15
N PHE A 414 31.70 10.94 -39.55
CA PHE A 414 31.64 9.74 -38.68
C PHE A 414 33.01 9.10 -38.49
N LYS A 415 33.88 9.16 -39.51
CA LYS A 415 35.27 8.71 -39.37
C LYS A 415 36.03 9.54 -38.32
N LEU A 416 35.70 10.82 -38.20
CA LEU A 416 36.27 11.68 -37.16
C LEU A 416 35.82 11.25 -35.76
N ILE A 417 34.60 10.75 -35.59
CA ILE A 417 34.11 10.17 -34.33
C ILE A 417 34.91 8.88 -33.99
N GLU A 418 35.16 8.01 -34.98
CA GLU A 418 35.96 6.78 -34.81
C GLU A 418 37.42 7.05 -34.37
N GLU A 419 38.00 8.18 -34.77
CA GLU A 419 39.35 8.55 -34.37
C GLU A 419 39.46 8.92 -32.88
N TYR A 420 38.36 9.33 -32.26
CA TYR A 420 38.24 9.77 -30.86
C TYR A 420 37.11 9.02 -30.15
N PRO A 421 37.18 7.69 -30.02
CA PRO A 421 36.02 6.83 -29.73
C PRO A 421 35.36 7.03 -28.36
N GLU A 422 36.03 7.69 -27.42
CA GLU A 422 35.54 7.92 -26.05
C GLU A 422 35.38 9.43 -25.73
N ASP A 423 35.61 10.33 -26.69
CA ASP A 423 35.52 11.79 -26.49
C ASP A 423 34.12 12.31 -26.82
N VAL A 424 33.20 12.15 -25.87
CA VAL A 424 31.79 12.56 -26.00
C VAL A 424 31.64 14.06 -26.29
N ALA A 425 32.52 14.92 -25.75
CA ALA A 425 32.47 16.35 -26.04
C ALA A 425 32.78 16.64 -27.51
N THR A 426 33.74 15.91 -28.08
CA THR A 426 34.04 15.96 -29.52
C THR A 426 32.90 15.36 -30.34
N HIS A 427 32.34 14.22 -29.93
CA HIS A 427 31.18 13.61 -30.60
C HIS A 427 29.99 14.58 -30.66
N ASP A 428 29.70 15.26 -29.55
CA ASP A 428 28.59 16.22 -29.46
C ASP A 428 28.72 17.35 -30.48
N ILE A 429 29.94 17.87 -30.66
CA ILE A 429 30.23 18.93 -31.63
C ILE A 429 30.09 18.39 -33.06
N ILE A 430 30.61 17.19 -33.32
CA ILE A 430 30.55 16.55 -34.64
C ILE A 430 29.11 16.20 -35.02
N LEU A 431 28.33 15.61 -34.11
CA LEU A 431 26.92 15.27 -34.32
C LEU A 431 26.08 16.51 -34.61
N LYS A 432 26.31 17.62 -33.89
CA LYS A 432 25.67 18.92 -34.19
C LYS A 432 26.03 19.46 -35.58
N GLU A 433 27.22 19.15 -36.08
CA GLU A 433 27.62 19.52 -37.44
C GLU A 433 27.03 18.56 -38.50
N ILE A 434 26.94 17.26 -38.20
CA ILE A 434 26.24 16.26 -39.03
C ILE A 434 24.76 16.65 -39.18
N ALA A 435 24.07 17.01 -38.09
CA ALA A 435 22.66 17.42 -38.10
C ALA A 435 22.38 18.65 -39.01
N LYS A 436 23.39 19.48 -39.30
CA LYS A 436 23.26 20.58 -40.27
C LYS A 436 23.41 20.11 -41.72
N LYS A 437 24.17 19.05 -41.97
CA LYS A 437 24.54 18.55 -43.31
C LYS A 437 23.65 17.40 -43.78
N ASP A 438 23.20 16.53 -42.87
CA ASP A 438 22.35 15.36 -43.14
C ASP A 438 20.93 15.61 -42.59
N LYS A 439 19.97 15.82 -43.51
CA LYS A 439 18.58 16.14 -43.17
C LYS A 439 17.81 14.94 -42.63
N ASP A 440 18.21 13.73 -43.00
CA ASP A 440 17.51 12.50 -42.63
C ASP A 440 17.86 12.11 -41.18
N LEU A 441 19.10 12.41 -40.76
CA LEU A 441 19.56 12.22 -39.38
C LEU A 441 19.24 13.38 -38.44
N LYS A 442 18.94 14.57 -38.96
CA LYS A 442 18.80 15.79 -38.14
C LYS A 442 17.86 15.60 -36.94
N ASN A 443 16.62 15.16 -37.20
CA ASN A 443 15.62 15.02 -36.14
C ASN A 443 16.05 13.95 -35.12
N LEU A 444 16.62 12.84 -35.60
CA LEU A 444 17.13 11.78 -34.74
C LEU A 444 18.27 12.31 -33.83
N ILE A 445 19.21 13.08 -34.35
CA ILE A 445 20.29 13.68 -33.55
C ILE A 445 19.76 14.74 -32.56
N GLU A 446 18.81 15.57 -32.98
CA GLU A 446 18.18 16.55 -32.08
C GLU A 446 17.42 15.86 -30.94
N ASP A 447 16.68 14.79 -31.24
CA ASP A 447 16.02 13.96 -30.24
C ASP A 447 17.04 13.27 -29.33
N TYR A 448 18.12 12.68 -29.86
CA TYR A 448 19.20 12.09 -29.04
C TYR A 448 19.69 13.03 -27.94
N PHE A 449 19.93 14.30 -28.27
CA PHE A 449 20.39 15.28 -27.27
C PHE A 449 19.34 15.60 -26.20
N ARG A 450 18.05 15.59 -26.56
CA ARG A 450 16.93 15.81 -25.63
C ARG A 450 16.72 14.58 -24.74
N GLU A 451 16.59 13.42 -25.36
CA GLU A 451 16.20 12.17 -24.71
C GLU A 451 17.32 11.59 -23.86
N ARG A 452 18.60 11.78 -24.22
CA ARG A 452 19.71 11.19 -23.44
C ARG A 452 19.78 11.71 -22.01
N THR A 453 19.28 12.91 -21.71
CA THR A 453 19.30 13.46 -20.34
C THR A 453 18.01 13.18 -19.55
N ASP A 454 17.11 12.38 -20.11
CA ASP A 454 15.87 11.93 -19.47
C ASP A 454 16.13 10.72 -18.53
N SER A 455 15.07 10.25 -17.86
CA SER A 455 15.08 9.11 -16.95
C SER A 455 15.32 7.77 -17.66
N ALA A 456 15.70 6.74 -16.90
CA ALA A 456 16.00 5.41 -17.43
C ALA A 456 14.78 4.72 -18.10
N TYR A 457 13.56 5.10 -17.71
CA TYR A 457 12.30 4.56 -18.25
C TYR A 457 12.06 4.98 -19.71
N ASN A 458 12.65 6.10 -20.12
CA ASN A 458 12.45 6.68 -21.42
C ASN A 458 12.91 5.72 -22.54
N THR A 459 12.20 5.77 -23.67
CA THR A 459 12.46 4.89 -24.82
C THR A 459 12.67 5.73 -26.06
N TRP A 460 13.92 5.87 -26.47
CA TRP A 460 14.28 6.57 -27.69
C TRP A 460 15.20 5.72 -28.59
N PRO A 461 14.99 5.72 -29.93
CA PRO A 461 13.72 6.07 -30.57
C PRO A 461 12.63 5.08 -30.13
N TYR A 462 11.36 5.50 -30.20
CA TYR A 462 10.21 4.64 -29.81
C TYR A 462 10.09 3.33 -30.60
N SER A 463 10.82 3.15 -31.69
CA SER A 463 10.83 1.93 -32.50
C SER A 463 12.22 1.65 -33.06
N GLN A 464 12.71 0.41 -32.94
CA GLN A 464 14.04 -0.02 -33.39
C GLN A 464 14.31 0.28 -34.87
N GLU A 465 13.29 0.21 -35.73
CA GLU A 465 13.40 0.51 -37.17
C GLU A 465 13.82 1.96 -37.47
N LYS A 466 13.62 2.89 -36.53
CA LYS A 466 13.99 4.31 -36.67
C LYS A 466 15.40 4.61 -36.16
N LEU A 467 16.08 3.63 -35.57
CA LEU A 467 17.44 3.79 -35.05
C LEU A 467 18.46 3.66 -36.19
N ASP A 468 19.32 4.67 -36.34
CA ASP A 468 20.43 4.61 -37.29
C ASP A 468 21.70 4.07 -36.62
N LYS A 469 22.19 2.92 -37.10
CA LYS A 469 23.38 2.25 -36.55
C LYS A 469 24.66 3.09 -36.61
N ARG A 470 24.74 4.11 -37.48
CA ARG A 470 25.90 5.03 -37.53
C ARG A 470 26.08 5.82 -36.23
N LEU A 471 25.03 5.97 -35.41
CA LEU A 471 25.10 6.64 -34.11
C LEU A 471 25.65 5.74 -33.00
N SER A 472 25.81 4.43 -33.23
CA SER A 472 26.15 3.44 -32.20
C SER A 472 27.35 3.83 -31.35
N LEU A 473 28.47 4.21 -31.97
CA LEU A 473 29.70 4.57 -31.25
C LEU A 473 29.48 5.76 -30.31
N ALA A 474 28.78 6.81 -30.77
CA ALA A 474 28.55 8.01 -29.97
C ALA A 474 27.55 7.76 -28.83
N ILE A 475 26.50 6.97 -29.07
CA ILE A 475 25.51 6.58 -28.04
C ILE A 475 26.21 5.75 -26.95
N ASN A 476 26.99 4.74 -27.34
CA ASN A 476 27.73 3.87 -26.40
C ASN A 476 28.81 4.62 -25.61
N ALA A 477 29.54 5.54 -26.25
CA ALA A 477 30.50 6.40 -25.55
C ALA A 477 29.83 7.29 -24.50
N ALA A 478 28.71 7.94 -24.85
CA ALA A 478 27.93 8.72 -23.91
C ALA A 478 27.44 7.87 -22.74
N PHE A 479 26.79 6.74 -23.01
CA PHE A 479 26.30 5.84 -21.97
C PHE A 479 27.42 5.38 -21.01
N ARG A 480 28.57 4.95 -21.53
CA ARG A 480 29.72 4.52 -20.70
C ARG A 480 30.32 5.66 -19.87
N GLN A 481 30.33 6.89 -20.38
CA GLN A 481 30.70 8.07 -19.59
C GLN A 481 29.68 8.30 -18.47
N GLY A 482 28.40 8.08 -18.74
CA GLY A 482 27.29 8.21 -17.81
C GLY A 482 27.28 7.18 -16.66
N LEU A 483 27.90 6.01 -16.83
CA LEU A 483 27.97 4.96 -15.80
C LEU A 483 28.67 5.39 -14.49
N LYS A 484 29.38 6.52 -14.49
CA LYS A 484 30.08 7.06 -13.31
C LYS A 484 29.18 7.91 -12.42
N TYR A 485 28.00 8.27 -12.90
CA TYR A 485 27.00 9.06 -12.19
C TYR A 485 25.82 8.16 -11.82
N ASP A 486 25.15 8.43 -10.70
CA ASP A 486 23.89 7.76 -10.36
C ASP A 486 22.75 8.21 -11.31
N ALA A 487 21.69 7.41 -11.42
CA ALA A 487 20.69 7.54 -12.47
C ALA A 487 19.96 8.91 -12.55
N GLU A 488 19.80 9.62 -11.44
CA GLU A 488 19.13 10.93 -11.43
C GLU A 488 19.99 12.08 -11.95
N ASN A 489 21.30 11.85 -12.15
CA ASN A 489 22.16 12.90 -12.69
C ASN A 489 21.96 13.06 -14.21
N LYS A 490 21.77 14.28 -14.70
CA LYS A 490 21.65 14.56 -16.15
C LYS A 490 22.88 14.11 -16.98
N LYS A 491 24.05 13.95 -16.34
CA LYS A 491 25.27 13.41 -16.96
C LYS A 491 25.35 11.88 -16.93
N ALA A 492 24.42 11.20 -16.25
CA ALA A 492 24.29 9.74 -16.24
C ALA A 492 23.78 9.17 -17.56
N TYR A 493 23.18 10.05 -18.37
CA TYR A 493 22.61 9.78 -19.68
C TYR A 493 21.63 8.60 -19.70
N CYS A 494 20.71 8.57 -18.73
CA CYS A 494 19.85 7.41 -18.49
C CYS A 494 18.84 7.14 -19.60
N GLY A 495 18.31 8.17 -20.25
CA GLY A 495 17.27 8.01 -21.28
C GLY A 495 17.72 7.29 -22.56
N ILE A 496 19.02 7.00 -22.73
CA ILE A 496 19.53 6.15 -23.82
C ILE A 496 19.79 4.69 -23.40
N THR A 497 19.47 4.29 -22.16
CA THR A 497 19.76 2.93 -21.65
C THR A 497 19.08 1.85 -22.50
N LYS A 498 17.77 2.01 -22.77
CA LYS A 498 17.03 1.08 -23.65
C LYS A 498 17.55 1.09 -25.09
N THR A 499 18.05 2.23 -25.57
CA THR A 499 18.66 2.36 -26.90
C THR A 499 19.89 1.47 -27.07
N ILE A 500 20.67 1.25 -26.00
CA ILE A 500 21.83 0.35 -26.03
C ILE A 500 21.40 -1.07 -26.43
N GLY A 501 20.30 -1.58 -25.85
CA GLY A 501 19.75 -2.88 -26.21
C GLY A 501 19.25 -2.97 -27.65
N MET A 502 18.69 -1.88 -28.19
CA MET A 502 18.21 -1.83 -29.58
C MET A 502 19.32 -1.91 -30.63
N LEU A 503 20.56 -1.51 -30.29
CA LEU A 503 21.70 -1.53 -31.21
C LEU A 503 22.21 -2.96 -31.46
N ASP A 504 22.27 -3.77 -30.40
CA ASP A 504 22.68 -5.19 -30.39
C ASP A 504 23.98 -5.46 -31.19
N ASP A 505 24.98 -4.59 -31.06
CA ASP A 505 26.28 -4.66 -31.74
C ASP A 505 27.46 -4.76 -30.75
N ASP A 506 28.68 -4.88 -31.26
CA ASP A 506 29.89 -5.02 -30.44
C ASP A 506 30.07 -3.86 -29.43
N TYR A 507 29.72 -2.62 -29.83
CA TYR A 507 29.82 -1.47 -28.94
C TYR A 507 28.79 -1.55 -27.81
N ALA A 508 27.57 -1.98 -28.13
CA ALA A 508 26.52 -2.25 -27.14
C ALA A 508 26.95 -3.32 -26.14
N MET A 509 27.56 -4.42 -26.59
CA MET A 509 28.03 -5.48 -25.68
C MET A 509 29.10 -4.97 -24.71
N VAL A 510 30.05 -4.17 -25.18
CA VAL A 510 31.05 -3.53 -24.31
C VAL A 510 30.37 -2.63 -23.28
N SER A 511 29.40 -1.82 -23.70
CA SER A 511 28.63 -0.95 -22.81
C SER A 511 27.82 -1.72 -21.76
N LEU A 512 27.10 -2.78 -22.16
CA LEU A 512 26.32 -3.63 -21.26
C LEU A 512 27.23 -4.37 -20.27
N LYS A 513 28.40 -4.82 -20.70
CA LYS A 513 29.39 -5.46 -19.82
C LYS A 513 29.97 -4.48 -18.80
N GLU A 514 30.25 -3.26 -19.22
CA GLU A 514 30.72 -2.21 -18.31
C GLU A 514 29.64 -1.77 -17.33
N SER A 515 28.38 -1.67 -17.77
CA SER A 515 27.26 -1.29 -16.89
C SER A 515 27.02 -2.34 -15.81
N VAL A 516 27.06 -3.63 -16.17
CA VAL A 516 26.99 -4.75 -15.21
C VAL A 516 28.10 -4.65 -14.15
N LYS A 517 29.27 -4.09 -14.45
CA LYS A 517 30.39 -3.94 -13.50
C LYS A 517 30.35 -2.66 -12.68
N LYS A 518 29.82 -1.57 -13.24
CA LYS A 518 29.94 -0.22 -12.67
C LYS A 518 28.69 0.26 -11.96
N LEU A 519 27.50 -0.05 -12.48
CA LEU A 519 26.23 0.41 -11.89
C LEU A 519 26.01 -0.24 -10.52
N LYS A 520 25.27 0.40 -9.62
CA LYS A 520 24.80 -0.28 -8.40
C LYS A 520 23.72 -1.31 -8.76
N GLN A 521 23.42 -2.21 -7.83
CA GLN A 521 22.50 -3.32 -8.08
C GLN A 521 21.03 -2.88 -8.08
N ASP A 522 20.75 -1.76 -7.43
CA ASP A 522 19.48 -1.05 -7.29
C ASP A 522 19.38 0.16 -8.25
N ASP A 523 20.36 0.36 -9.14
CA ASP A 523 20.30 1.42 -10.15
C ASP A 523 19.21 1.10 -11.20
N PRO A 524 18.25 2.00 -11.48
CA PRO A 524 17.16 1.75 -12.43
C PRO A 524 17.62 1.35 -13.84
N ARG A 525 18.82 1.80 -14.27
CA ARG A 525 19.38 1.40 -15.57
C ARG A 525 19.72 -0.09 -15.61
N MET A 526 20.02 -0.71 -14.46
CA MET A 526 20.38 -2.12 -14.38
C MET A 526 19.24 -3.02 -14.84
N GLU A 527 17.98 -2.66 -14.59
CA GLU A 527 16.79 -3.37 -15.08
C GLU A 527 16.84 -3.54 -16.60
N TYR A 528 16.99 -2.42 -17.30
CA TYR A 528 16.99 -2.39 -18.76
C TYR A 528 18.27 -2.95 -19.37
N VAL A 529 19.40 -2.89 -18.66
CA VAL A 529 20.62 -3.60 -19.04
C VAL A 529 20.38 -5.11 -19.02
N VAL A 530 19.74 -5.64 -17.97
CA VAL A 530 19.40 -7.06 -17.86
C VAL A 530 18.38 -7.45 -18.92
N GLU A 531 17.32 -6.67 -19.13
CA GLU A 531 16.34 -6.87 -20.20
C GLU A 531 17.01 -6.93 -21.58
N ALA A 532 17.90 -5.98 -21.88
CA ALA A 532 18.65 -5.94 -23.13
C ALA A 532 19.51 -7.19 -23.34
N LEU A 533 20.14 -7.71 -22.29
CA LEU A 533 20.93 -8.94 -22.35
C LEU A 533 20.08 -10.18 -22.59
N ILE A 534 18.88 -10.24 -21.99
CA ILE A 534 17.93 -11.35 -22.16
C ILE A 534 17.38 -11.37 -23.61
N ASN A 535 17.07 -10.20 -24.16
CA ASN A 535 16.47 -10.06 -25.49
C ASN A 535 17.50 -10.02 -26.64
N SER A 536 18.80 -9.96 -26.33
CA SER A 536 19.88 -9.84 -27.31
C SER A 536 20.12 -11.16 -28.08
N ASN A 537 20.31 -11.05 -29.40
CA ASN A 537 20.72 -12.17 -30.24
C ASN A 537 22.25 -12.28 -30.39
N HIS A 538 23.00 -11.37 -29.77
CA HIS A 538 24.45 -11.32 -29.87
C HIS A 538 25.12 -12.45 -29.06
N ALA A 539 26.16 -13.08 -29.62
CA ALA A 539 26.80 -14.25 -28.99
C ALA A 539 27.44 -13.97 -27.62
N GLU A 540 27.86 -12.72 -27.36
CA GLU A 540 28.45 -12.33 -26.07
C GLU A 540 27.39 -12.12 -24.95
N SER A 541 26.11 -11.91 -25.30
CA SER A 541 25.07 -11.53 -24.33
C SER A 541 24.93 -12.54 -23.19
N ILE A 542 24.95 -13.84 -23.50
CA ILE A 542 24.84 -14.94 -22.53
C ILE A 542 26.02 -14.93 -21.53
N SER A 543 27.23 -14.56 -21.99
CA SER A 543 28.40 -14.46 -21.12
C SER A 543 28.28 -13.25 -20.19
N ILE A 544 27.77 -12.12 -20.67
CA ILE A 544 27.59 -10.91 -19.85
C ILE A 544 26.44 -11.12 -18.86
N LEU A 545 25.36 -11.77 -19.28
CA LEU A 545 24.24 -12.16 -18.41
C LEU A 545 24.72 -13.09 -17.28
N ALA A 546 25.70 -13.96 -17.57
CA ALA A 546 26.34 -14.77 -16.53
C ALA A 546 27.11 -13.91 -15.52
N GLU A 547 27.87 -12.90 -15.97
CA GLU A 547 28.54 -11.93 -15.08
C GLU A 547 27.52 -11.20 -14.18
N ALA A 548 26.38 -10.78 -14.76
CA ALA A 548 25.28 -10.15 -14.01
C ALA A 548 24.66 -11.10 -12.98
N ALA A 549 24.41 -12.37 -13.36
CA ALA A 549 23.87 -13.39 -12.47
C ALA A 549 24.77 -13.64 -11.25
N TRP A 550 26.10 -13.74 -11.45
CA TRP A 550 27.06 -13.89 -10.35
C TRP A 550 27.06 -12.71 -9.40
N ARG A 551 26.85 -11.51 -9.94
CA ARG A 551 26.83 -10.28 -9.16
C ARG A 551 25.66 -10.20 -8.18
N THR A 552 24.54 -10.88 -8.47
CA THR A 552 23.40 -11.04 -7.54
C THR A 552 23.80 -11.56 -6.16
N PHE A 553 24.90 -12.34 -6.05
CA PHE A 553 25.34 -12.86 -4.76
C PHE A 553 26.04 -11.83 -3.87
N GLU A 554 26.45 -10.67 -4.41
CA GLU A 554 27.00 -9.56 -3.61
C GLU A 554 25.91 -8.85 -2.79
N THR A 555 24.63 -9.00 -3.17
CA THR A 555 23.48 -8.36 -2.50
C THR A 555 23.40 -8.78 -1.03
N LEU A 556 23.63 -10.05 -0.71
CA LEU A 556 23.41 -10.59 0.65
C LEU A 556 24.32 -10.04 1.73
N ASP A 557 25.56 -9.68 1.38
CA ASP A 557 26.48 -9.07 2.34
C ASP A 557 25.97 -7.67 2.72
N ASN A 558 25.41 -6.92 1.76
CA ASN A 558 24.76 -5.62 2.01
C ASN A 558 23.42 -5.77 2.75
N VAL A 559 22.57 -6.74 2.37
CA VAL A 559 21.26 -6.98 3.01
C VAL A 559 21.40 -7.32 4.50
N LYS A 560 22.42 -8.08 4.88
CA LYS A 560 22.64 -8.44 6.29
C LYS A 560 22.97 -7.19 7.12
N GLU A 561 23.86 -6.33 6.64
CA GLU A 561 24.17 -5.06 7.28
C GLU A 561 22.95 -4.13 7.36
N ILE A 562 22.17 -4.04 6.28
CA ILE A 562 20.95 -3.20 6.22
C ILE A 562 19.87 -3.75 7.15
N ARG A 563 19.65 -5.07 7.21
CA ARG A 563 18.63 -5.67 8.08
C ARG A 563 18.99 -5.54 9.56
N GLU A 564 20.26 -5.73 9.91
CA GLU A 564 20.76 -5.45 11.27
C GLU A 564 20.56 -3.97 11.64
N LYS A 565 20.68 -3.08 10.65
CA LYS A 565 20.45 -1.63 10.82
C LYS A 565 18.97 -1.28 10.95
N VAL A 566 18.07 -1.78 10.09
CA VAL A 566 16.61 -1.61 10.20
C VAL A 566 16.09 -2.17 11.53
N GLN A 567 16.63 -3.29 12.00
CA GLN A 567 16.27 -3.84 13.32
C GLN A 567 16.72 -2.98 14.49
N LYS A 568 17.78 -2.18 14.33
CA LYS A 568 18.37 -1.36 15.38
C LYS A 568 17.89 0.09 15.35
N GLU A 569 17.57 0.61 14.17
CA GLU A 569 17.31 2.03 13.91
C GLU A 569 15.91 2.29 13.32
N GLY A 570 15.07 1.25 13.20
CA GLY A 570 13.75 1.34 12.57
C GLY A 570 13.79 1.52 11.04
N PRO A 571 12.64 1.40 10.36
CA PRO A 571 12.52 1.71 8.93
C PRO A 571 12.62 3.24 8.71
N THR A 572 13.55 3.68 7.87
CA THR A 572 13.74 5.07 7.41
C THR A 572 13.83 5.09 5.89
N LEU A 573 13.57 6.22 5.20
CA LEU A 573 13.76 6.31 3.74
C LEU A 573 15.15 5.83 3.28
N ASN A 574 16.18 6.07 4.09
CA ASN A 574 17.55 5.69 3.77
C ASN A 574 17.80 4.16 3.88
N ASN A 575 16.96 3.41 4.61
CA ASN A 575 17.15 1.98 4.85
C ASN A 575 15.95 1.07 4.44
N MET A 576 14.80 1.65 4.07
CA MET A 576 13.59 0.92 3.64
C MET A 576 13.68 0.38 2.21
N PHE A 577 14.35 1.11 1.30
CA PHE A 577 14.39 0.77 -0.12
C PHE A 577 15.62 -0.06 -0.53
N THR A 578 16.61 -0.23 0.34
CA THR A 578 17.98 -0.67 -0.02
C THR A 578 18.18 -2.19 -0.10
N VAL A 579 17.13 -3.01 0.06
CA VAL A 579 17.20 -4.48 -0.05
C VAL A 579 16.81 -4.99 -1.46
N TYR A 580 16.54 -4.08 -2.40
CA TYR A 580 16.11 -4.41 -3.76
C TYR A 580 17.28 -4.60 -4.73
N THR A 581 17.16 -5.54 -5.68
CA THR A 581 18.15 -5.74 -6.75
C THR A 581 17.47 -6.04 -8.09
N HIS A 582 17.89 -5.31 -9.13
CA HIS A 582 17.48 -5.55 -10.51
C HIS A 582 18.19 -6.77 -11.15
N LEU A 583 19.15 -7.39 -10.46
CA LEU A 583 19.93 -8.52 -10.99
C LEU A 583 19.24 -9.88 -10.84
N ASN A 584 18.17 -9.97 -10.04
CA ASN A 584 17.47 -11.23 -9.79
C ASN A 584 16.96 -11.89 -11.09
N GLN A 585 16.47 -11.10 -12.06
CA GLN A 585 16.01 -11.63 -13.35
C GLN A 585 17.18 -12.24 -14.16
N ALA A 586 18.38 -11.64 -14.10
CA ALA A 586 19.56 -12.20 -14.74
C ALA A 586 19.92 -13.58 -14.17
N LEU A 587 19.85 -13.74 -12.84
CA LEU A 587 20.05 -15.04 -12.20
C LEU A 587 19.00 -16.07 -12.64
N GLN A 588 17.72 -15.67 -12.69
CA GLN A 588 16.62 -16.53 -13.10
C GLN A 588 16.80 -17.05 -14.52
N GLU A 589 16.97 -16.15 -15.50
CA GLU A 589 17.14 -16.51 -16.91
C GLU A 589 18.41 -17.33 -17.12
N ARG A 590 19.51 -16.96 -16.45
CA ARG A 590 20.77 -17.68 -16.62
C ARG A 590 20.74 -19.11 -16.07
N ILE A 591 20.01 -19.36 -14.99
CA ILE A 591 19.80 -20.71 -14.45
C ILE A 591 19.07 -21.60 -15.46
N LEU A 592 18.11 -21.05 -16.21
CA LEU A 592 17.25 -21.81 -17.13
C LEU A 592 17.92 -22.24 -18.44
N THR A 593 19.17 -21.83 -18.70
CA THR A 593 19.95 -22.25 -19.89
C THR A 593 20.51 -23.69 -19.82
N LEU A 594 20.46 -24.33 -18.64
CA LEU A 594 20.78 -25.76 -18.42
C LEU A 594 22.24 -26.18 -18.74
N ASP A 595 23.20 -25.26 -18.68
CA ASP A 595 24.62 -25.55 -18.94
C ASP A 595 25.48 -25.65 -17.66
N GLU A 596 26.80 -25.82 -17.82
CA GLU A 596 27.74 -25.94 -16.68
C GLU A 596 27.72 -24.70 -15.78
N VAL A 597 27.49 -23.51 -16.34
CA VAL A 597 27.42 -22.26 -15.57
C VAL A 597 26.12 -22.23 -14.77
N SER A 598 24.99 -22.71 -15.31
CA SER A 598 23.75 -22.89 -14.56
C SER A 598 23.98 -23.76 -13.32
N VAL A 599 24.70 -24.89 -13.46
CA VAL A 599 25.04 -25.76 -12.32
C VAL A 599 25.87 -25.02 -11.28
N LYS A 600 26.89 -24.24 -11.68
CA LYS A 600 27.72 -23.46 -10.76
C LYS A 600 26.93 -22.36 -10.03
N LEU A 601 26.02 -21.68 -10.73
CA LEU A 601 25.14 -20.66 -10.13
C LEU A 601 24.19 -21.30 -9.11
N ILE A 602 23.61 -22.46 -9.42
CA ILE A 602 22.77 -23.23 -8.49
C ILE A 602 23.56 -23.65 -7.25
N GLN A 603 24.78 -24.18 -7.42
CA GLN A 603 25.65 -24.54 -6.31
C GLN A 603 25.93 -23.34 -5.41
N LYS A 604 26.22 -22.16 -6.00
CA LYS A 604 26.42 -20.92 -5.25
C LYS A 604 25.15 -20.48 -4.54
N LEU A 605 24.01 -20.49 -5.21
CA LEU A 605 22.70 -20.16 -4.61
C LEU A 605 22.41 -21.02 -3.39
N PHE A 606 22.64 -22.34 -3.48
CA PHE A 606 22.40 -23.28 -2.38
C PHE A 606 23.33 -23.10 -1.17
N THR A 607 24.45 -22.37 -1.30
CA THR A 607 25.23 -21.94 -0.12
C THR A 607 24.44 -20.98 0.78
N TYR A 608 23.41 -20.32 0.25
CA TYR A 608 22.52 -19.39 0.94
C TYR A 608 21.15 -19.98 1.31
N LYS A 609 21.08 -21.29 1.56
CA LYS A 609 19.84 -22.06 1.85
C LYS A 609 18.94 -21.52 2.97
N ASP A 610 19.46 -20.72 3.88
CA ASP A 610 18.70 -20.10 4.98
C ASP A 610 18.15 -18.71 4.61
N HIS A 611 18.40 -18.27 3.37
CA HIS A 611 18.15 -16.91 2.88
C HIS A 611 17.57 -16.88 1.46
N PHE A 612 16.91 -17.95 1.00
CA PHE A 612 16.35 -18.03 -0.35
C PHE A 612 15.32 -16.95 -0.68
N GLY A 613 14.65 -16.37 0.33
CA GLY A 613 13.67 -15.29 0.12
C GLY A 613 14.23 -14.08 -0.65
N TYR A 614 15.53 -13.79 -0.53
CA TYR A 614 16.15 -12.65 -1.21
C TYR A 614 16.35 -12.84 -2.72
N PHE A 615 16.24 -14.08 -3.21
CA PHE A 615 16.46 -14.41 -4.63
C PHE A 615 15.16 -14.59 -5.42
N GLY A 616 14.01 -14.21 -4.83
CA GLY A 616 12.70 -14.37 -5.44
C GLY A 616 12.44 -15.82 -5.88
N ILE A 617 12.08 -16.01 -7.15
CA ILE A 617 11.76 -17.33 -7.73
C ILE A 617 12.99 -18.14 -8.20
N SER A 618 14.21 -17.59 -8.06
CA SER A 618 15.44 -18.24 -8.54
C SER A 618 15.68 -19.60 -7.88
N ALA A 619 15.27 -19.77 -6.62
CA ALA A 619 15.35 -21.06 -5.91
C ALA A 619 14.45 -22.11 -6.57
N GLY A 620 13.23 -21.76 -6.94
CA GLY A 620 12.29 -22.63 -7.67
C GLY A 620 12.84 -23.04 -9.03
N ASN A 621 13.41 -22.10 -9.79
CA ASN A 621 14.10 -22.40 -11.04
C ASN A 621 15.27 -23.37 -10.82
N ALA A 622 16.09 -23.14 -9.79
CA ALA A 622 17.19 -24.03 -9.43
C ALA A 622 16.70 -25.46 -9.10
N PHE A 623 15.63 -25.61 -8.31
CA PHE A 623 15.03 -26.92 -8.01
C PHE A 623 14.53 -27.63 -9.27
N ALA A 624 13.85 -26.90 -10.16
CA ALA A 624 13.38 -27.43 -11.43
C ALA A 624 14.53 -27.92 -12.33
N VAL A 625 15.63 -27.15 -12.41
CA VAL A 625 16.83 -27.51 -13.17
C VAL A 625 17.56 -28.70 -12.55
N CYS A 626 17.72 -28.75 -11.23
CA CYS A 626 18.28 -29.93 -10.54
C CYS A 626 17.51 -31.20 -10.88
N ALA A 627 16.18 -31.12 -10.86
CA ALA A 627 15.33 -32.24 -11.24
C ALA A 627 15.45 -32.57 -12.74
N HIS A 628 15.55 -31.57 -13.62
CA HIS A 628 15.73 -31.78 -15.06
C HIS A 628 17.04 -32.52 -15.37
N LEU A 629 18.15 -32.06 -14.79
CA LEU A 629 19.50 -32.58 -15.00
C LEU A 629 19.88 -33.78 -14.10
N ASP A 630 18.98 -34.24 -13.22
CA ASP A 630 19.21 -35.34 -12.26
C ASP A 630 20.41 -35.13 -11.30
N LEU A 631 20.55 -33.91 -10.75
CA LEU A 631 21.62 -33.52 -9.82
C LEU A 631 21.37 -34.04 -8.39
N LYS A 632 21.58 -35.34 -8.18
CA LYS A 632 21.20 -36.07 -6.95
C LYS A 632 21.83 -35.53 -5.67
N GLU A 633 23.00 -34.89 -5.74
CA GLU A 633 23.67 -34.27 -4.61
C GLU A 633 22.84 -33.19 -3.90
N HIS A 634 21.84 -32.62 -4.58
CA HIS A 634 20.98 -31.57 -4.04
C HIS A 634 19.63 -32.06 -3.52
N THR A 635 19.30 -33.34 -3.68
CA THR A 635 17.99 -33.92 -3.30
C THR A 635 17.60 -33.61 -1.85
N GLU A 636 18.52 -33.81 -0.90
CA GLU A 636 18.23 -33.60 0.52
C GLU A 636 18.05 -32.10 0.86
N LEU A 637 18.71 -31.19 0.13
CA LEU A 637 18.49 -29.75 0.30
C LEU A 637 17.08 -29.36 -0.16
N ILE A 638 16.65 -29.88 -1.31
CA ILE A 638 15.30 -29.66 -1.86
C ILE A 638 14.24 -30.20 -0.90
N ALA A 639 14.43 -31.44 -0.41
CA ALA A 639 13.56 -32.04 0.59
C ALA A 639 13.47 -31.17 1.86
N ASN A 640 14.60 -30.69 2.36
CA ASN A 640 14.62 -29.82 3.55
C ASN A 640 13.94 -28.47 3.32
N TYR A 641 13.93 -27.93 2.10
CA TYR A 641 13.16 -26.72 1.79
C TYR A 641 11.65 -26.98 1.93
N VAL A 642 11.15 -28.10 1.38
CA VAL A 642 9.74 -28.51 1.53
C VAL A 642 9.38 -28.77 3.01
N ARG A 643 10.26 -29.40 3.78
CA ARG A 643 10.06 -29.58 5.23
C ARG A 643 9.98 -28.25 5.99
N LYS A 644 10.81 -27.28 5.62
CA LYS A 644 10.78 -25.93 6.21
C LYS A 644 9.53 -25.16 5.80
N SER A 645 9.04 -25.30 4.56
CA SER A 645 7.82 -24.61 4.12
C SER A 645 6.60 -25.03 4.95
N PHE A 646 6.53 -26.28 5.39
CA PHE A 646 5.48 -26.77 6.30
C PHE A 646 5.43 -26.02 7.64
N GLN A 647 6.52 -25.37 8.05
CA GLN A 647 6.63 -24.63 9.31
C GLN A 647 6.34 -23.12 9.15
N MET A 648 6.02 -22.64 7.95
CA MET A 648 5.73 -21.22 7.70
C MET A 648 4.48 -20.76 8.47
N LYS A 649 4.55 -19.57 9.06
CA LYS A 649 3.50 -18.95 9.87
C LYS A 649 3.20 -17.54 9.38
N GLY A 650 1.96 -17.10 9.59
CA GLY A 650 1.50 -15.76 9.28
C GLY A 650 1.51 -14.82 10.47
N ARG A 651 1.38 -13.51 10.21
CA ARG A 651 1.14 -12.50 11.26
C ARG A 651 -0.23 -12.70 11.91
N ASP A 652 -1.24 -13.01 11.11
CA ASP A 652 -2.63 -13.22 11.51
C ASP A 652 -3.29 -14.32 10.67
N ARG A 653 -4.57 -14.62 10.92
CA ARG A 653 -5.32 -15.70 10.23
C ARG A 653 -5.58 -15.42 8.75
N GLY A 654 -5.52 -14.16 8.32
CA GLY A 654 -5.66 -13.72 6.91
C GLY A 654 -4.34 -13.77 6.13
N ALA A 655 -3.22 -14.11 6.78
CA ALA A 655 -1.94 -14.24 6.11
C ALA A 655 -1.93 -15.36 5.04
N TYR A 656 -1.12 -15.12 4.01
CA TYR A 656 -0.94 -15.96 2.82
C TYR A 656 0.55 -16.05 2.47
N LEU A 657 0.91 -16.94 1.54
CA LEU A 657 2.26 -17.00 1.01
C LEU A 657 2.47 -15.98 -0.12
N GLU A 658 3.66 -15.39 -0.15
CA GLU A 658 4.10 -14.59 -1.31
C GLU A 658 4.28 -15.48 -2.55
N LEU A 659 4.10 -14.90 -3.74
CA LEU A 659 4.25 -15.57 -5.05
C LEU A 659 5.57 -16.36 -5.14
N SER A 660 6.67 -15.75 -4.69
CA SER A 660 8.00 -16.37 -4.68
C SER A 660 8.03 -17.67 -3.87
N SER A 661 7.40 -17.67 -2.70
CA SER A 661 7.30 -18.84 -1.82
C SER A 661 6.43 -19.94 -2.43
N ILE A 662 5.33 -19.58 -3.08
CA ILE A 662 4.44 -20.52 -3.78
C ILE A 662 5.15 -21.21 -4.94
N ILE A 663 5.83 -20.44 -5.79
CA ILE A 663 6.60 -20.97 -6.93
C ILE A 663 7.74 -21.87 -6.44
N ASN A 664 8.52 -21.40 -5.46
CA ASN A 664 9.66 -22.13 -4.92
C ASN A 664 9.22 -23.44 -4.25
N ALA A 665 8.17 -23.42 -3.42
CA ALA A 665 7.67 -24.62 -2.76
C ALA A 665 7.05 -25.62 -3.76
N SER A 666 6.35 -25.12 -4.78
CA SER A 666 5.80 -25.96 -5.86
C SER A 666 6.88 -26.65 -6.68
N GLU A 667 7.91 -25.92 -7.12
CA GLU A 667 9.02 -26.51 -7.87
C GLU A 667 9.85 -27.44 -6.99
N ALA A 668 10.05 -27.14 -5.71
CA ALA A 668 10.72 -28.03 -4.76
C ALA A 668 9.95 -29.35 -4.59
N ALA A 669 8.64 -29.31 -4.40
CA ALA A 669 7.80 -30.50 -4.28
C ALA A 669 7.83 -31.35 -5.56
N LEU A 670 7.72 -30.72 -6.74
CA LEU A 670 7.83 -31.40 -8.04
C LEU A 670 9.22 -32.02 -8.26
N ALA A 671 10.28 -31.30 -7.89
CA ALA A 671 11.66 -31.75 -8.01
C ALA A 671 11.92 -32.95 -7.10
N TRP A 672 11.54 -32.85 -5.82
CA TRP A 672 11.71 -33.94 -4.86
C TRP A 672 10.93 -35.19 -5.28
N ALA A 673 9.67 -35.02 -5.73
CA ALA A 673 8.86 -36.10 -6.29
C ALA A 673 9.51 -36.79 -7.51
N LYS A 674 10.29 -36.07 -8.32
CA LYS A 674 11.06 -36.68 -9.43
C LYS A 674 12.30 -37.42 -8.93
N MET A 675 13.05 -36.82 -8.01
CA MET A 675 14.40 -37.25 -7.63
C MET A 675 14.40 -38.37 -6.57
N GLU A 676 13.43 -38.36 -5.64
CA GLU A 676 13.30 -39.34 -4.57
C GLU A 676 11.82 -39.72 -4.32
N PRO A 677 11.19 -40.45 -5.26
CA PRO A 677 9.73 -40.66 -5.28
C PRO A 677 9.14 -41.27 -4.01
N ASP A 678 9.77 -42.33 -3.47
CA ASP A 678 9.21 -43.10 -2.35
C ASP A 678 9.15 -42.27 -1.05
N LYS A 679 10.20 -41.50 -0.78
CA LYS A 679 10.28 -40.64 0.42
C LYS A 679 9.41 -39.40 0.26
N ALA A 680 9.46 -38.77 -0.91
CA ALA A 680 8.63 -37.61 -1.22
C ALA A 680 7.14 -37.96 -1.10
N LYS A 681 6.70 -39.13 -1.58
CA LYS A 681 5.32 -39.60 -1.47
C LYS A 681 4.83 -39.61 -0.01
N LEU A 682 5.60 -40.23 0.88
CA LEU A 682 5.22 -40.38 2.28
C LEU A 682 5.16 -39.03 3.00
N GLU A 683 6.21 -38.23 2.89
CA GLU A 683 6.31 -36.95 3.62
C GLU A 683 5.38 -35.87 3.04
N LEU A 684 5.24 -35.76 1.70
CA LEU A 684 4.31 -34.82 1.09
C LEU A 684 2.86 -35.14 1.46
N HIS A 685 2.48 -36.42 1.53
CA HIS A 685 1.15 -36.82 1.98
C HIS A 685 0.95 -36.44 3.46
N GLU A 686 1.95 -36.69 4.31
CA GLU A 686 1.90 -36.26 5.71
C GLU A 686 1.69 -34.75 5.85
N PHE A 687 2.43 -33.93 5.10
CA PHE A 687 2.27 -32.47 5.10
C PHE A 687 0.92 -32.04 4.55
N PHE A 688 0.46 -32.64 3.45
CA PHE A 688 -0.84 -32.38 2.84
C PHE A 688 -2.00 -32.64 3.81
N SER A 689 -1.93 -33.70 4.61
CA SER A 689 -2.98 -34.04 5.58
C SER A 689 -2.89 -33.22 6.88
N LYS A 690 -1.70 -32.92 7.39
CA LYS A 690 -1.53 -32.20 8.66
C LYS A 690 -1.71 -30.69 8.56
N ILE A 691 -1.51 -30.08 7.39
CA ILE A 691 -1.55 -28.63 7.25
C ILE A 691 -2.94 -28.03 7.50
N ASP A 692 -4.00 -28.82 7.38
CA ASP A 692 -5.38 -28.41 7.68
C ASP A 692 -5.58 -28.01 9.16
N GLU A 693 -4.67 -28.41 10.06
CA GLU A 693 -4.69 -28.04 11.49
C GLU A 693 -4.00 -26.69 11.77
N SER A 694 -3.50 -26.00 10.75
CA SER A 694 -2.82 -24.70 10.88
C SER A 694 -3.74 -23.62 11.45
N ALA A 695 -3.18 -22.75 12.29
CA ALA A 695 -3.86 -21.53 12.73
C ALA A 695 -4.05 -20.49 11.60
N TYR A 696 -3.37 -20.70 10.46
CA TYR A 696 -3.29 -19.78 9.32
C TYR A 696 -3.89 -20.44 8.06
N PRO A 697 -5.21 -20.35 7.84
CA PRO A 697 -5.90 -21.05 6.75
C PRO A 697 -5.42 -20.64 5.36
N GLY A 698 -5.10 -19.36 5.13
CA GLY A 698 -4.59 -18.87 3.84
C GLY A 698 -3.24 -19.51 3.45
N ILE A 699 -2.26 -19.48 4.36
CA ILE A 699 -0.98 -20.18 4.17
C ILE A 699 -1.17 -21.69 4.01
N ALA A 700 -2.11 -22.29 4.77
CA ALA A 700 -2.32 -23.73 4.74
C ALA A 700 -2.78 -24.21 3.36
N ILE A 701 -3.75 -23.53 2.74
CA ILE A 701 -4.24 -23.88 1.41
C ILE A 701 -3.18 -23.61 0.32
N ASP A 702 -2.37 -22.56 0.44
CA ASP A 702 -1.24 -22.29 -0.47
C ASP A 702 -0.21 -23.43 -0.45
N LEU A 703 0.21 -23.84 0.76
CA LEU A 703 1.15 -24.96 0.93
C LEU A 703 0.56 -26.28 0.45
N LYS A 704 -0.72 -26.52 0.73
CA LYS A 704 -1.41 -27.72 0.26
C LYS A 704 -1.45 -27.79 -1.26
N ALA A 705 -1.67 -26.66 -1.95
CA ALA A 705 -1.56 -26.57 -3.42
C ALA A 705 -0.14 -26.81 -3.93
N CYS A 706 0.89 -26.37 -3.20
CA CYS A 706 2.28 -26.68 -3.54
C CYS A 706 2.58 -28.18 -3.43
N TYR A 707 2.14 -28.83 -2.34
CA TYR A 707 2.38 -30.26 -2.10
C TYR A 707 1.58 -31.15 -3.05
N VAL A 708 0.34 -30.77 -3.38
CA VAL A 708 -0.49 -31.54 -4.31
C VAL A 708 0.13 -31.61 -5.71
N ALA A 709 0.92 -30.61 -6.13
CA ALA A 709 1.66 -30.66 -7.39
C ALA A 709 2.65 -31.84 -7.41
N GLY A 710 3.42 -32.04 -6.34
CA GLY A 710 4.32 -33.18 -6.19
C GLY A 710 3.59 -34.51 -6.04
N LEU A 711 2.48 -34.54 -5.30
CA LEU A 711 1.67 -35.75 -5.11
C LEU A 711 0.96 -36.19 -6.40
N LEU A 712 0.40 -35.27 -7.19
CA LEU A 712 -0.15 -35.55 -8.51
C LEU A 712 0.92 -36.09 -9.47
N ARG A 713 2.18 -35.65 -9.29
CA ARG A 713 3.28 -36.20 -10.09
C ARG A 713 3.51 -37.68 -9.82
N LEU A 714 3.36 -38.10 -8.56
CA LEU A 714 3.61 -39.46 -8.09
C LEU A 714 2.39 -40.36 -8.30
N GLU A 715 1.19 -39.83 -8.08
CA GLU A 715 -0.08 -40.54 -8.12
C GLU A 715 -1.14 -39.73 -8.89
N PRO A 716 -1.01 -39.63 -10.23
CA PRO A 716 -1.90 -38.79 -11.04
C PRO A 716 -3.36 -39.22 -10.96
N ASP A 717 -3.64 -40.51 -10.71
CA ASP A 717 -5.01 -41.06 -10.64
C ASP A 717 -5.59 -41.06 -9.22
N ASN A 718 -4.88 -40.54 -8.21
CA ASN A 718 -5.40 -40.46 -6.85
C ASN A 718 -6.58 -39.46 -6.79
N GLN A 719 -7.74 -39.94 -6.35
CA GLN A 719 -8.98 -39.15 -6.32
C GLN A 719 -8.94 -37.99 -5.33
N GLU A 720 -8.25 -38.12 -4.19
CA GLU A 720 -8.13 -37.07 -3.19
C GLU A 720 -7.36 -35.88 -3.76
N TYR A 721 -6.19 -36.14 -4.34
CA TYR A 721 -5.33 -35.11 -4.94
C TYR A 721 -5.99 -34.48 -6.17
N SER A 722 -6.66 -35.29 -6.99
CA SER A 722 -7.38 -34.81 -8.17
C SER A 722 -8.50 -33.85 -7.80
N LYS A 723 -9.36 -34.22 -6.83
CA LYS A 723 -10.46 -33.36 -6.37
C LYS A 723 -9.95 -32.06 -5.75
N PHE A 724 -8.86 -32.13 -4.99
CA PHE A 724 -8.26 -30.92 -4.43
C PHE A 724 -7.70 -30.03 -5.55
N ALA A 725 -7.05 -30.60 -6.57
CA ALA A 725 -6.57 -29.83 -7.71
C ALA A 725 -7.69 -29.21 -8.55
N GLU A 726 -8.80 -29.91 -8.78
CA GLU A 726 -10.01 -29.35 -9.41
C GLU A 726 -10.55 -28.16 -8.61
N ARG A 727 -10.58 -28.27 -7.29
CA ARG A 727 -10.99 -27.17 -6.39
C ARG A 727 -10.08 -25.95 -6.52
N ILE A 728 -8.76 -26.15 -6.51
CA ILE A 728 -7.81 -25.05 -6.61
C ILE A 728 -7.83 -24.42 -8.00
N LEU A 729 -7.82 -25.21 -9.08
CA LEU A 729 -7.87 -24.71 -10.45
C LEU A 729 -9.24 -24.09 -10.80
N GLY A 730 -10.31 -24.55 -10.15
CA GLY A 730 -11.65 -23.99 -10.31
C GLY A 730 -11.83 -22.65 -9.61
N ASN A 731 -10.90 -22.24 -8.74
CA ASN A 731 -10.91 -20.91 -8.17
C ASN A 731 -10.53 -19.90 -9.27
N ARG A 732 -11.50 -19.04 -9.62
CA ARG A 732 -11.35 -18.00 -10.66
C ARG A 732 -11.02 -16.63 -10.08
N GLY A 733 -10.88 -16.54 -8.75
CA GLY A 733 -10.35 -15.35 -8.10
C GLY A 733 -8.85 -15.33 -8.26
N ASP A 734 -8.28 -14.16 -8.04
CA ASP A 734 -6.91 -13.86 -8.40
C ASP A 734 -5.82 -14.60 -7.57
N GLN A 735 -5.80 -15.94 -7.61
CA GLN A 735 -5.03 -16.79 -6.71
C GLN A 735 -3.85 -17.46 -7.43
N VAL A 736 -2.64 -17.03 -7.10
CA VAL A 736 -1.38 -17.53 -7.69
C VAL A 736 -1.04 -18.99 -7.32
N ARG A 737 -1.74 -19.57 -6.33
CA ARG A 737 -1.53 -20.96 -5.85
C ARG A 737 -1.80 -22.05 -6.90
N VAL A 738 -2.44 -21.70 -8.01
CA VAL A 738 -2.66 -22.61 -9.15
C VAL A 738 -1.37 -22.99 -9.88
N TYR A 739 -0.31 -22.17 -9.74
CA TYR A 739 0.97 -22.32 -10.44
C TYR A 739 1.51 -23.76 -10.42
N GLY A 740 1.69 -24.35 -9.24
CA GLY A 740 2.32 -25.67 -9.11
C GLY A 740 1.54 -26.79 -9.82
N ILE A 741 0.21 -26.70 -9.78
CA ILE A 741 -0.69 -27.67 -10.41
C ILE A 741 -0.62 -27.53 -11.93
N ILE A 742 -0.67 -26.30 -12.47
CA ILE A 742 -0.52 -26.02 -13.91
C ILE A 742 0.84 -26.53 -14.42
N ARG A 743 1.92 -26.30 -13.65
CA ARG A 743 3.25 -26.85 -13.96
C ARG A 743 3.25 -28.38 -13.99
N CYS A 744 2.55 -29.03 -13.07
CA CYS A 744 2.41 -30.48 -13.05
C CYS A 744 1.64 -30.99 -14.26
N ILE A 745 0.51 -30.34 -14.60
CA ILE A 745 -0.31 -30.65 -15.78
C ILE A 745 0.54 -30.64 -17.04
N ARG A 746 1.34 -29.59 -17.25
CA ARG A 746 2.24 -29.49 -18.40
C ARG A 746 3.30 -30.58 -18.38
N LYS A 747 3.98 -30.80 -17.25
CA LYS A 747 5.08 -31.78 -17.13
C LYS A 747 4.62 -33.23 -17.33
N LEU A 748 3.34 -33.55 -17.11
CA LEU A 748 2.79 -34.91 -17.18
C LEU A 748 1.67 -35.10 -18.20
N GLU A 749 1.33 -34.06 -18.99
CA GLU A 749 0.26 -34.11 -19.99
C GLU A 749 -1.10 -34.56 -19.41
N LEU A 750 -1.48 -34.00 -18.25
CA LEU A 750 -2.70 -34.40 -17.53
C LEU A 750 -3.98 -33.83 -18.17
N HIS A 751 -4.45 -34.47 -19.26
CA HIS A 751 -5.60 -34.01 -20.05
C HIS A 751 -6.91 -33.79 -19.28
N LYS A 752 -7.13 -34.48 -18.15
CA LYS A 752 -8.35 -34.32 -17.34
C LYS A 752 -8.56 -32.89 -16.79
N PHE A 753 -7.48 -32.11 -16.70
CA PHE A 753 -7.53 -30.74 -16.21
C PHE A 753 -7.58 -29.68 -17.33
N LYS A 754 -7.63 -30.10 -18.60
CA LYS A 754 -7.54 -29.20 -19.77
C LYS A 754 -8.52 -28.03 -19.68
N ASP A 755 -9.79 -28.31 -19.38
CA ASP A 755 -10.85 -27.30 -19.42
C ASP A 755 -10.70 -26.25 -18.29
N TYR A 756 -9.99 -26.59 -17.22
CA TYR A 756 -9.68 -25.63 -16.16
C TYR A 756 -8.61 -24.61 -16.58
N LEU A 757 -7.72 -24.94 -17.52
CA LEU A 757 -6.65 -24.05 -17.96
C LEU A 757 -7.20 -22.80 -18.66
N TRP A 758 -8.33 -22.91 -19.35
CA TRP A 758 -8.92 -21.83 -20.14
C TRP A 758 -9.15 -20.55 -19.31
N TYR A 759 -9.55 -20.70 -18.05
CA TYR A 759 -9.80 -19.57 -17.15
C TYR A 759 -8.52 -18.84 -16.75
N HIS A 760 -7.41 -19.56 -16.66
CA HIS A 760 -6.11 -19.02 -16.26
C HIS A 760 -5.33 -18.42 -17.43
N ILE A 761 -5.78 -18.64 -18.67
CA ILE A 761 -5.24 -18.00 -19.88
C ILE A 761 -5.76 -16.56 -20.05
N TYR A 762 -6.97 -16.26 -19.56
CA TYR A 762 -7.62 -14.95 -19.74
C TYR A 762 -8.15 -14.38 -18.40
N ALA A 763 -7.43 -14.65 -17.31
CA ALA A 763 -7.67 -13.95 -16.06
C ALA A 763 -7.17 -12.50 -16.21
N ASP A 764 -8.06 -11.53 -15.91
CA ASP A 764 -7.96 -10.08 -16.12
C ASP A 764 -6.70 -9.57 -16.88
N PRO A 765 -6.81 -9.22 -18.18
CA PRO A 765 -5.65 -8.96 -19.04
C PRO A 765 -4.85 -7.68 -18.69
N ASN A 766 -5.31 -6.83 -17.77
CA ASN A 766 -4.63 -5.58 -17.38
C ASN A 766 -4.79 -5.28 -15.88
N PRO A 767 -4.09 -6.01 -14.97
CA PRO A 767 -4.13 -5.70 -13.55
C PRO A 767 -3.51 -4.31 -13.31
N MET A 768 -4.22 -3.41 -12.59
CA MET A 768 -3.73 -2.05 -12.34
C MET A 768 -2.46 -2.00 -11.46
N VAL A 769 -2.12 -3.07 -10.71
CA VAL A 769 -1.02 -3.06 -9.72
C VAL A 769 -0.28 -4.41 -9.54
N ASP A 770 -0.86 -5.58 -9.90
CA ASP A 770 -0.27 -6.91 -9.63
C ASP A 770 0.08 -7.70 -10.90
N TYR A 771 1.37 -7.80 -11.21
CA TYR A 771 1.89 -8.55 -12.36
C TYR A 771 1.98 -10.06 -12.16
N SER A 772 1.59 -10.61 -11.00
CA SER A 772 1.67 -12.06 -10.73
C SER A 772 0.86 -12.92 -11.71
N TRP A 773 -0.21 -12.35 -12.30
CA TRP A 773 -0.99 -12.93 -13.39
C TRP A 773 -0.16 -13.38 -14.57
N SER A 774 0.83 -12.59 -14.95
CA SER A 774 1.70 -12.90 -16.09
C SER A 774 2.36 -14.27 -15.95
N TYR A 775 2.78 -14.67 -14.75
CA TYR A 775 3.38 -15.98 -14.51
C TYR A 775 2.38 -17.13 -14.65
N ILE A 776 1.15 -16.93 -14.15
CA ILE A 776 0.09 -17.93 -14.23
C ILE A 776 -0.38 -18.11 -15.67
N GLU A 777 -0.65 -16.99 -16.37
CA GLU A 777 -1.08 -16.98 -17.76
C GLU A 777 -0.03 -17.66 -18.65
N VAL A 778 1.24 -17.26 -18.55
CA VAL A 778 2.32 -17.84 -19.35
C VAL A 778 2.40 -19.35 -19.15
N GLU A 779 2.28 -19.82 -17.91
CA GLU A 779 2.31 -21.25 -17.61
C GLU A 779 1.04 -21.98 -18.05
N ALA A 780 -0.13 -21.35 -17.96
CA ALA A 780 -1.40 -21.88 -18.45
C ALA A 780 -1.40 -22.02 -19.98
N ARG A 781 -0.92 -21.01 -20.71
CA ARG A 781 -0.75 -21.06 -22.18
C ARG A 781 0.24 -22.15 -22.59
N ARG A 782 1.37 -22.27 -21.90
CA ARG A 782 2.35 -23.35 -22.14
C ARG A 782 1.74 -24.73 -21.87
N ALA A 783 0.96 -24.88 -20.80
CA ALA A 783 0.24 -26.11 -20.50
C ALA A 783 -0.80 -26.43 -21.58
N TRP A 784 -1.57 -25.43 -22.01
CA TRP A 784 -2.55 -25.55 -23.09
C TRP A 784 -1.90 -26.03 -24.39
N LEU A 785 -0.87 -25.33 -24.87
CA LEU A 785 -0.12 -25.69 -26.08
C LEU A 785 0.42 -27.12 -26.00
N THR A 786 0.91 -27.55 -24.83
CA THR A 786 1.39 -28.92 -24.63
C THR A 786 0.26 -29.95 -24.74
N LEU A 787 -0.94 -29.65 -24.21
CA LEU A 787 -2.07 -30.57 -24.22
C LEU A 787 -2.86 -30.59 -25.53
N THR A 788 -2.89 -29.48 -26.28
CA THR A 788 -3.72 -29.33 -27.49
C THR A 788 -2.91 -29.36 -28.78
N GLY A 789 -1.62 -29.01 -28.72
CA GLY A 789 -0.79 -28.77 -29.90
C GLY A 789 -1.07 -27.44 -30.60
N GLU A 790 -1.96 -26.62 -30.06
CA GLU A 790 -2.38 -25.33 -30.63
C GLU A 790 -2.19 -24.21 -29.59
N GLU A 791 -1.73 -23.04 -30.04
CA GLU A 791 -1.69 -21.86 -29.18
C GLU A 791 -3.12 -21.44 -28.82
N ALA A 792 -3.34 -21.08 -27.56
CA ALA A 792 -4.59 -20.44 -27.18
C ALA A 792 -4.68 -19.09 -27.90
N PRO A 793 -5.87 -18.67 -28.36
CA PRO A 793 -6.05 -17.37 -28.99
C PRO A 793 -5.40 -16.23 -28.18
N ASP A 794 -4.83 -15.26 -28.87
CA ASP A 794 -4.40 -14.03 -28.20
C ASP A 794 -5.61 -13.20 -27.78
N PHE A 795 -5.45 -12.44 -26.71
CA PHE A 795 -6.49 -11.51 -26.30
C PHE A 795 -6.63 -10.37 -27.33
N ASP A 796 -7.83 -10.19 -27.89
CA ASP A 796 -8.11 -9.12 -28.86
C ASP A 796 -8.47 -7.81 -28.14
N SER A 797 -7.49 -6.90 -28.04
CA SER A 797 -7.66 -5.60 -27.37
C SER A 797 -8.42 -4.55 -28.17
N SER A 798 -8.89 -4.86 -29.40
CA SER A 798 -9.55 -3.87 -30.26
C SER A 798 -10.87 -3.33 -29.68
N ASP A 799 -11.55 -4.11 -28.83
CA ASP A 799 -12.74 -3.70 -28.06
C ASP A 799 -12.86 -4.47 -26.73
N GLU A 800 -11.80 -4.44 -25.92
CA GLU A 800 -11.72 -5.19 -24.64
C GLU A 800 -12.86 -4.84 -23.67
N TYR A 801 -13.28 -3.58 -23.64
CA TYR A 801 -14.33 -3.05 -22.76
C TYR A 801 -15.75 -3.28 -23.30
N ALA A 802 -15.92 -4.07 -24.37
CA ALA A 802 -17.21 -4.29 -25.03
C ALA A 802 -17.93 -2.99 -25.43
N SER A 803 -17.19 -1.90 -25.61
CA SER A 803 -17.70 -0.54 -25.82
C SER A 803 -18.33 -0.36 -27.20
N SER A 804 -17.89 -1.13 -28.20
CA SER A 804 -18.45 -1.11 -29.55
C SER A 804 -19.65 -2.05 -29.72
N LEU A 805 -19.80 -3.09 -28.89
CA LEU A 805 -20.87 -4.09 -28.99
C LEU A 805 -22.26 -3.46 -28.86
N ALA A 806 -22.49 -2.67 -27.80
CA ALA A 806 -23.77 -2.00 -27.58
C ALA A 806 -24.13 -1.01 -28.70
N ARG A 807 -23.13 -0.38 -29.33
CA ARG A 807 -23.30 0.57 -30.44
C ARG A 807 -23.61 -0.13 -31.77
N LYS A 808 -23.07 -1.34 -31.99
CA LYS A 808 -23.30 -2.16 -33.19
C LYS A 808 -24.62 -2.93 -33.12
N SER A 809 -24.88 -3.64 -32.01
CA SER A 809 -26.16 -4.28 -31.70
C SER A 809 -26.20 -4.78 -30.25
N LYS A 810 -27.19 -4.33 -29.46
CA LYS A 810 -27.43 -4.83 -28.08
C LYS A 810 -27.62 -6.35 -28.00
N SER A 811 -28.07 -7.00 -29.08
CA SER A 811 -28.27 -8.46 -29.12
C SER A 811 -26.97 -9.27 -29.02
N SER A 812 -25.81 -8.64 -29.21
CA SER A 812 -24.50 -9.30 -29.10
C SER A 812 -23.95 -9.37 -27.66
N LEU A 813 -24.50 -8.57 -26.74
CA LEU A 813 -24.01 -8.49 -25.35
C LEU A 813 -24.08 -9.83 -24.59
N PRO A 814 -25.12 -10.68 -24.71
CA PRO A 814 -25.14 -11.96 -24.01
C PRO A 814 -24.04 -12.91 -24.51
N GLU A 815 -23.83 -12.99 -25.82
CA GLU A 815 -22.83 -13.88 -26.42
C GLU A 815 -21.41 -13.48 -26.03
N ALA A 816 -21.15 -12.19 -25.81
CA ALA A 816 -19.86 -11.68 -25.34
C ALA A 816 -19.42 -12.26 -23.97
N ILE A 817 -20.34 -12.72 -23.13
CA ILE A 817 -20.03 -13.41 -21.86
C ILE A 817 -19.24 -14.71 -22.12
N LEU A 818 -19.42 -15.32 -23.29
CA LEU A 818 -18.78 -16.58 -23.68
C LEU A 818 -17.42 -16.38 -24.36
N HIS A 819 -16.99 -15.13 -24.58
CA HIS A 819 -15.79 -14.78 -25.35
C HIS A 819 -14.76 -13.98 -24.53
N PRO A 820 -14.18 -14.57 -23.46
CA PRO A 820 -13.17 -13.90 -22.64
C PRO A 820 -11.88 -13.60 -23.42
N GLU A 821 -11.63 -14.26 -24.56
CA GLU A 821 -10.51 -13.97 -25.46
C GLU A 821 -10.68 -12.66 -26.24
N LYS A 822 -11.87 -12.04 -26.20
CA LYS A 822 -12.18 -10.77 -26.89
C LYS A 822 -12.61 -9.65 -25.95
N HIS A 823 -13.22 -10.01 -24.82
CA HIS A 823 -13.88 -9.05 -23.95
C HIS A 823 -13.54 -9.32 -22.49
N SER A 824 -13.26 -8.26 -21.75
CA SER A 824 -13.20 -8.31 -20.29
C SER A 824 -14.61 -8.56 -19.75
N ILE A 825 -14.78 -9.68 -19.04
CA ILE A 825 -16.08 -10.14 -18.55
C ILE A 825 -16.74 -9.12 -17.60
N GLN A 826 -15.94 -8.46 -16.74
CA GLN A 826 -16.40 -7.35 -15.91
C GLN A 826 -17.13 -6.29 -16.74
N HIS A 827 -16.48 -5.84 -17.81
CA HIS A 827 -16.99 -4.77 -18.65
C HIS A 827 -18.18 -5.21 -19.51
N VAL A 828 -18.25 -6.48 -19.91
CA VAL A 828 -19.46 -7.04 -20.55
C VAL A 828 -20.66 -6.93 -19.62
N PHE A 829 -20.54 -7.35 -18.36
CA PHE A 829 -21.62 -7.26 -17.39
C PHE A 829 -21.97 -5.82 -17.02
N GLU A 830 -20.97 -4.96 -16.83
CA GLU A 830 -21.17 -3.53 -16.62
C GLU A 830 -21.95 -2.92 -17.79
N LYS A 831 -21.59 -3.24 -19.04
CA LYS A 831 -22.29 -2.74 -20.23
C LYS A 831 -23.74 -3.23 -20.28
N ILE A 832 -24.02 -4.50 -19.95
CA ILE A 832 -25.39 -5.03 -19.85
C ILE A 832 -26.22 -4.23 -18.83
N ARG A 833 -25.63 -3.94 -17.66
CA ARG A 833 -26.24 -3.16 -16.58
C ARG A 833 -26.53 -1.72 -17.04
N GLU A 834 -25.54 -1.02 -17.57
CA GLU A 834 -25.67 0.37 -18.05
C GLU A 834 -26.74 0.53 -19.13
N GLU A 835 -26.76 -0.39 -20.09
CA GLU A 835 -27.73 -0.40 -21.18
C GLU A 835 -29.12 -0.88 -20.75
N LYS A 836 -29.27 -1.32 -19.49
CA LYS A 836 -30.47 -1.93 -18.90
C LYS A 836 -31.04 -3.03 -19.79
N TYR A 837 -30.15 -3.82 -20.41
CA TYR A 837 -30.54 -4.80 -21.42
C TYR A 837 -31.10 -6.06 -20.74
N LYS A 838 -32.38 -6.37 -21.02
CA LYS A 838 -33.05 -7.56 -20.48
C LYS A 838 -33.24 -8.62 -21.56
N HIS A 839 -32.71 -9.81 -21.33
CA HIS A 839 -32.82 -10.93 -22.27
C HIS A 839 -32.57 -12.27 -21.56
N GLU A 840 -33.29 -13.33 -21.96
CA GLU A 840 -33.13 -14.67 -21.37
C GLU A 840 -31.70 -15.21 -21.50
N ASP A 841 -31.01 -14.87 -22.60
CA ASP A 841 -29.62 -15.30 -22.80
C ASP A 841 -28.63 -14.68 -21.81
N VAL A 842 -28.92 -13.49 -21.25
CA VAL A 842 -28.09 -12.93 -20.17
C VAL A 842 -28.18 -13.83 -18.94
N ILE A 843 -29.37 -14.35 -18.64
CA ILE A 843 -29.59 -15.30 -17.55
C ILE A 843 -28.91 -16.65 -17.90
N ARG A 844 -29.11 -17.15 -19.12
CA ARG A 844 -28.58 -18.45 -19.57
C ARG A 844 -27.06 -18.51 -19.57
N TYR A 845 -26.37 -17.42 -19.89
CA TYR A 845 -24.91 -17.39 -19.93
C TYR A 845 -24.30 -16.82 -18.65
N GLY A 846 -24.86 -15.73 -18.12
CA GLY A 846 -24.36 -15.09 -16.89
C GLY A 846 -24.63 -15.88 -15.62
N GLY A 847 -25.76 -16.59 -15.54
CA GLY A 847 -26.12 -17.42 -14.38
C GLY A 847 -25.09 -18.52 -14.11
N PRO A 848 -24.84 -19.45 -15.06
CA PRO A 848 -23.80 -20.49 -14.90
C PRO A 848 -22.41 -19.91 -14.66
N TRP A 849 -22.06 -18.79 -15.33
CA TRP A 849 -20.78 -18.14 -15.11
C TRP A 849 -20.60 -17.70 -13.64
N LEU A 850 -21.63 -17.08 -13.05
CA LEU A 850 -21.60 -16.63 -11.65
C LEU A 850 -21.58 -17.80 -10.65
N VAL A 851 -22.31 -18.89 -10.94
CA VAL A 851 -22.27 -20.11 -10.12
C VAL A 851 -20.84 -20.66 -10.06
N GLU A 852 -20.19 -20.79 -11.22
CA GLU A 852 -18.82 -21.30 -11.29
C GLU A 852 -17.81 -20.34 -10.65
N SER A 853 -17.94 -19.02 -10.87
CA SER A 853 -17.01 -18.04 -10.28
C SER A 853 -17.05 -18.04 -8.76
N LEU A 854 -18.21 -18.35 -8.15
CA LEU A 854 -18.39 -18.38 -6.70
C LEU A 854 -18.18 -19.75 -6.05
N ARG A 855 -18.03 -20.82 -6.85
CA ARG A 855 -17.98 -22.22 -6.39
C ARG A 855 -16.95 -22.48 -5.30
N TYR A 856 -15.80 -21.82 -5.36
CA TYR A 856 -14.68 -21.97 -4.43
C TYR A 856 -14.28 -20.64 -3.76
N SER A 857 -15.20 -19.68 -3.71
CA SER A 857 -14.93 -18.33 -3.17
C SER A 857 -14.56 -18.28 -1.69
N ILE A 858 -14.86 -19.31 -0.89
CA ILE A 858 -14.42 -19.40 0.52
C ILE A 858 -12.91 -19.53 0.67
N ASP A 859 -12.23 -19.98 -0.38
CA ASP A 859 -10.78 -20.19 -0.42
C ASP A 859 -9.99 -18.94 -0.81
N GLU A 860 -10.70 -17.85 -1.11
CA GLU A 860 -10.13 -16.57 -1.51
C GLU A 860 -9.90 -15.73 -0.26
N TYR A 861 -8.64 -15.57 0.11
CA TYR A 861 -8.23 -14.84 1.32
C TYR A 861 -7.47 -13.53 1.01
N LYS A 862 -7.13 -13.27 -0.26
CA LYS A 862 -6.35 -12.11 -0.73
C LYS A 862 -6.76 -11.66 -2.14
N TYR A 863 -6.70 -10.35 -2.41
CA TYR A 863 -6.80 -9.70 -3.74
C TYR A 863 -8.04 -10.02 -4.59
N SER A 864 -9.21 -10.25 -4.00
CA SER A 864 -10.39 -10.38 -4.86
C SER A 864 -10.78 -9.00 -5.42
N GLY A 865 -10.25 -8.67 -6.59
CA GLY A 865 -10.93 -7.83 -7.57
C GLY A 865 -12.24 -8.53 -7.97
N SER A 866 -13.19 -8.61 -7.03
CA SER A 866 -14.50 -9.23 -7.22
C SER A 866 -15.43 -8.36 -8.07
N TYR A 867 -14.86 -7.38 -8.77
CA TYR A 867 -15.56 -6.41 -9.60
C TYR A 867 -16.37 -7.12 -10.67
N ASP A 868 -15.80 -8.15 -11.31
CA ASP A 868 -16.48 -8.99 -12.29
C ASP A 868 -17.76 -9.67 -11.73
N ARG A 869 -17.68 -10.25 -10.52
CA ARG A 869 -18.81 -10.90 -9.82
C ARG A 869 -19.86 -9.90 -9.38
N TRP A 870 -19.43 -8.74 -8.89
CA TRP A 870 -20.34 -7.66 -8.53
C TRP A 870 -21.08 -7.11 -9.75
N GLU A 871 -20.39 -6.90 -10.87
CA GLU A 871 -21.02 -6.50 -12.12
C GLU A 871 -21.94 -7.59 -12.66
N ALA A 872 -21.57 -8.86 -12.56
CA ALA A 872 -22.43 -9.97 -12.92
C ALA A 872 -23.71 -10.01 -12.07
N ILE A 873 -23.61 -9.87 -10.75
CA ILE A 873 -24.77 -9.81 -9.85
C ILE A 873 -25.67 -8.63 -10.20
N LYS A 874 -25.09 -7.44 -10.49
CA LYS A 874 -25.84 -6.25 -10.92
C LYS A 874 -26.58 -6.48 -12.24
N ALA A 875 -25.90 -7.04 -13.23
CA ALA A 875 -26.46 -7.33 -14.55
C ALA A 875 -27.56 -8.41 -14.49
N LEU A 876 -27.41 -9.40 -13.60
CA LEU A 876 -28.42 -10.43 -13.33
C LEU A 876 -29.60 -9.86 -12.52
N PHE A 877 -29.35 -8.95 -11.59
CA PHE A 877 -30.39 -8.32 -10.77
C PHE A 877 -31.45 -7.62 -11.62
N ILE A 878 -31.04 -6.90 -12.66
CA ILE A 878 -31.99 -6.23 -13.56
C ILE A 878 -32.86 -7.20 -14.37
N GLN A 879 -32.47 -8.48 -14.50
CA GLN A 879 -33.24 -9.50 -15.23
C GLN A 879 -34.49 -9.95 -14.45
N GLY A 880 -34.47 -9.86 -13.11
CA GLY A 880 -35.58 -10.23 -12.23
C GLY A 880 -35.56 -11.71 -11.80
N SER A 881 -36.69 -12.20 -11.27
CA SER A 881 -36.78 -13.50 -10.55
C SER A 881 -36.40 -14.74 -11.38
N GLY A 882 -36.28 -14.64 -12.70
CA GLY A 882 -35.76 -15.71 -13.55
C GLY A 882 -34.33 -16.15 -13.21
N VAL A 883 -33.56 -15.34 -12.46
CA VAL A 883 -32.20 -15.68 -12.02
C VAL A 883 -32.14 -16.52 -10.73
N PHE A 884 -33.24 -16.60 -9.98
CA PHE A 884 -33.27 -17.26 -8.67
C PHE A 884 -32.75 -18.71 -8.67
N PRO A 885 -33.01 -19.57 -9.68
CA PRO A 885 -32.47 -20.92 -9.70
C PRO A 885 -30.93 -20.97 -9.59
N TYR A 886 -30.23 -20.06 -10.27
CA TYR A 886 -28.76 -19.99 -10.23
C TYR A 886 -28.25 -19.45 -8.90
N PHE A 887 -28.93 -18.48 -8.30
CA PHE A 887 -28.59 -17.98 -6.96
C PHE A 887 -28.75 -19.06 -5.88
N LEU A 888 -29.80 -19.86 -5.99
CA LEU A 888 -30.02 -20.98 -5.08
C LEU A 888 -29.01 -22.12 -5.29
N GLU A 889 -28.51 -22.32 -6.51
CA GLU A 889 -27.44 -23.27 -6.76
C GLU A 889 -26.18 -22.91 -5.95
N ILE A 890 -25.83 -21.62 -5.87
CA ILE A 890 -24.70 -21.11 -5.07
C ILE A 890 -24.84 -21.47 -3.59
N PHE A 891 -26.06 -21.51 -3.05
CA PHE A 891 -26.28 -21.85 -1.64
C PHE A 891 -25.93 -23.31 -1.34
N GLN A 892 -26.07 -24.20 -2.33
CA GLN A 892 -25.71 -25.61 -2.25
C GLN A 892 -24.20 -25.85 -2.41
N LEU A 893 -23.43 -24.83 -2.82
CA LEU A 893 -21.99 -24.97 -3.00
C LEU A 893 -21.29 -24.98 -1.63
N PRO A 894 -20.53 -26.05 -1.30
CA PRO A 894 -19.89 -26.21 0.00
C PRO A 894 -18.72 -25.25 0.21
N TYR A 895 -18.14 -24.72 -0.87
CA TYR A 895 -16.99 -23.82 -0.86
C TYR A 895 -17.32 -22.40 -1.36
N ALA A 896 -18.60 -22.04 -1.45
CA ALA A 896 -18.99 -20.65 -1.67
C ALA A 896 -18.96 -19.88 -0.34
N ALA A 897 -18.34 -18.69 -0.34
CA ALA A 897 -18.20 -17.90 0.87
C ALA A 897 -19.57 -17.51 1.45
N PRO A 898 -19.76 -17.57 2.78
CA PRO A 898 -21.03 -17.19 3.43
C PRO A 898 -21.51 -15.77 3.10
N SER A 899 -20.58 -14.81 2.96
CA SER A 899 -20.89 -13.41 2.63
C SER A 899 -21.63 -13.29 1.29
N TRP A 900 -21.17 -13.98 0.24
CA TRP A 900 -21.87 -14.07 -1.05
C TRP A 900 -23.28 -14.62 -0.90
N LYS A 901 -23.48 -15.62 -0.03
CA LYS A 901 -24.82 -16.19 0.22
C LYS A 901 -25.73 -15.14 0.87
N SER A 902 -25.24 -14.40 1.86
CA SER A 902 -25.96 -13.29 2.51
C SER A 902 -26.34 -12.18 1.53
N TYR A 903 -25.42 -11.75 0.67
CA TYR A 903 -25.71 -10.74 -0.36
C TYR A 903 -26.80 -11.21 -1.34
N LEU A 904 -26.71 -12.44 -1.84
CA LEU A 904 -27.71 -12.99 -2.77
C LEU A 904 -29.09 -13.12 -2.13
N LEU A 905 -29.19 -13.51 -0.84
CA LEU A 905 -30.46 -13.51 -0.10
C LEU A 905 -31.10 -12.13 -0.10
N GLN A 906 -30.30 -11.09 0.16
CA GLN A 906 -30.78 -9.72 0.16
C GLN A 906 -31.22 -9.26 -1.24
N PHE A 907 -30.46 -9.56 -2.29
CA PHE A 907 -30.84 -9.24 -3.66
C PHE A 907 -32.15 -9.92 -4.07
N MET A 908 -32.30 -11.20 -3.77
CA MET A 908 -33.53 -11.93 -4.05
C MET A 908 -34.75 -11.31 -3.36
N ARG A 909 -34.60 -10.84 -2.12
CA ARG A 909 -35.68 -10.20 -1.35
C ARG A 909 -36.18 -8.92 -2.01
N VAL A 910 -35.27 -8.12 -2.58
CA VAL A 910 -35.60 -6.80 -3.14
C VAL A 910 -35.93 -6.82 -4.64
N MET A 911 -35.68 -7.93 -5.35
CA MET A 911 -36.08 -8.11 -6.76
C MET A 911 -37.60 -8.20 -6.97
N GLU A 912 -38.36 -8.63 -5.96
CA GLU A 912 -39.82 -8.75 -6.03
C GLU A 912 -40.53 -7.84 -5.02
N PRO A 913 -41.68 -7.23 -5.35
CA PRO A 913 -42.46 -6.44 -4.39
C PRO A 913 -42.95 -7.29 -3.20
N GLU A 914 -42.57 -6.89 -1.99
CA GLU A 914 -42.94 -7.55 -0.73
C GLU A 914 -44.46 -7.76 -0.58
N SER A 915 -45.28 -6.78 -1.01
CA SER A 915 -46.74 -6.85 -0.90
C SER A 915 -47.36 -8.05 -1.63
N ILE A 916 -46.72 -8.57 -2.68
CA ILE A 916 -47.20 -9.75 -3.42
C ILE A 916 -47.08 -10.99 -2.54
N LYS A 917 -46.00 -11.13 -1.78
CA LYS A 917 -45.74 -12.29 -0.91
C LYS A 917 -46.60 -12.24 0.34
N TRP A 918 -46.76 -11.05 0.94
CA TRP A 918 -47.74 -10.83 2.01
C TRP A 918 -49.17 -11.19 1.58
N ASN A 919 -49.62 -10.73 0.41
CA ASN A 919 -50.96 -11.05 -0.10
C ASN A 919 -51.21 -12.55 -0.30
N LYS A 920 -50.17 -13.31 -0.67
CA LYS A 920 -50.24 -14.76 -0.83
C LYS A 920 -50.27 -15.46 0.53
N VAL A 921 -49.30 -15.18 1.42
CA VAL A 921 -49.16 -15.88 2.71
C VAL A 921 -50.37 -15.69 3.63
N LEU A 922 -51.02 -14.54 3.59
CA LEU A 922 -52.22 -14.24 4.38
C LEU A 922 -53.42 -15.14 4.03
N LYS A 923 -53.38 -15.83 2.87
CA LYS A 923 -54.46 -16.71 2.38
C LYS A 923 -54.11 -18.19 2.45
N MET A 924 -52.87 -18.53 2.78
CA MET A 924 -52.40 -19.92 2.87
C MET A 924 -52.88 -20.59 4.15
N ASP A 925 -53.10 -21.90 4.07
CA ASP A 925 -53.36 -22.75 5.24
C ASP A 925 -52.07 -23.36 5.80
N ALA A 926 -52.18 -23.99 6.99
CA ALA A 926 -51.02 -24.55 7.68
C ALA A 926 -50.33 -25.69 6.89
N SER A 927 -51.07 -26.48 6.11
CA SER A 927 -50.52 -27.60 5.33
C SER A 927 -49.71 -27.11 4.13
N GLU A 928 -50.23 -26.09 3.43
CA GLU A 928 -49.53 -25.43 2.33
C GLU A 928 -48.23 -24.79 2.83
N ILE A 929 -48.28 -24.09 3.96
CA ILE A 929 -47.11 -23.42 4.55
C ILE A 929 -46.06 -24.45 5.00
N LYS A 930 -46.44 -25.53 5.68
CA LYS A 930 -45.49 -26.59 6.08
C LYS A 930 -44.76 -27.17 4.88
N THR A 931 -45.49 -27.44 3.79
CA THR A 931 -44.89 -27.95 2.55
C THR A 931 -43.84 -26.98 1.98
N LEU A 932 -44.16 -25.67 1.94
CA LEU A 932 -43.24 -24.64 1.47
C LEU A 932 -42.04 -24.39 2.40
N LEU A 933 -42.17 -24.65 3.70
CA LEU A 933 -41.05 -24.53 4.66
C LEU A 933 -40.13 -25.75 4.60
N GLU A 934 -40.67 -26.95 4.37
CA GLU A 934 -39.89 -28.18 4.21
C GLU A 934 -39.17 -28.21 2.86
N GLN A 935 -39.79 -27.68 1.81
CA GLN A 935 -39.23 -27.62 0.45
C GLN A 935 -39.51 -26.26 -0.19
N PRO A 936 -38.75 -25.21 0.17
CA PRO A 936 -38.96 -23.87 -0.36
C PRO A 936 -38.67 -23.81 -1.86
N THR A 937 -39.65 -23.39 -2.64
CA THR A 937 -39.46 -23.03 -4.05
C THR A 937 -38.58 -21.78 -4.18
N PRO A 938 -37.95 -21.52 -5.35
CA PRO A 938 -37.19 -20.29 -5.58
C PRO A 938 -37.90 -19.00 -5.18
N ASP A 939 -39.20 -18.92 -5.45
CA ASP A 939 -40.06 -17.78 -5.12
C ASP A 939 -40.30 -17.56 -3.62
N TRP A 940 -40.09 -18.58 -2.78
CA TRP A 940 -40.41 -18.52 -1.34
C TRP A 940 -39.17 -18.59 -0.43
N TYR A 941 -38.00 -18.85 -1.00
CA TYR A 941 -36.77 -19.10 -0.25
C TYR A 941 -36.38 -17.95 0.68
N VAL A 942 -36.50 -16.71 0.20
CA VAL A 942 -36.19 -15.49 1.00
C VAL A 942 -37.37 -14.95 1.81
N TRP A 943 -38.50 -15.66 1.81
CA TRP A 943 -39.76 -15.28 2.47
C TRP A 943 -40.17 -16.29 3.55
N THR A 944 -39.23 -17.14 3.98
CA THR A 944 -39.45 -18.17 5.01
C THR A 944 -39.77 -17.56 6.37
N ASP A 945 -39.33 -16.34 6.66
CA ASP A 945 -39.75 -15.57 7.84
C ASP A 945 -41.27 -15.31 7.86
N LEU A 946 -41.85 -14.89 6.72
CA LEU A 946 -43.30 -14.68 6.62
C LEU A 946 -44.09 -15.99 6.77
N LEU A 947 -43.61 -17.06 6.15
CA LEU A 947 -44.20 -18.40 6.24
C LEU A 947 -44.17 -18.92 7.69
N THR A 948 -43.03 -18.82 8.37
CA THR A 948 -42.87 -19.26 9.75
C THR A 948 -43.74 -18.45 10.72
N ALA A 949 -43.80 -17.12 10.58
CA ALA A 949 -44.68 -16.28 11.41
C ALA A 949 -46.17 -16.63 11.22
N ARG A 950 -46.59 -16.90 9.97
CA ARG A 950 -47.96 -17.31 9.68
C ARG A 950 -48.27 -18.70 10.24
N LEU A 951 -47.34 -19.65 10.14
CA LEU A 951 -47.51 -20.99 10.69
C LEU A 951 -47.63 -20.96 12.21
N PHE A 952 -46.81 -20.16 12.89
CA PHE A 952 -46.90 -19.99 14.33
C PHE A 952 -48.27 -19.47 14.77
N LEU A 953 -48.87 -18.51 14.04
CA LEU A 953 -50.22 -18.02 14.33
C LEU A 953 -51.33 -19.07 14.13
N LEU A 954 -51.13 -20.03 13.22
CA LEU A 954 -52.12 -21.05 12.92
C LEU A 954 -52.01 -22.24 13.88
N ASP A 955 -50.79 -22.68 14.15
CA ASP A 955 -50.48 -23.97 14.79
C ASP A 955 -49.83 -23.83 16.18
N GLY A 956 -49.41 -22.62 16.58
CA GLY A 956 -48.77 -22.35 17.87
C GLY A 956 -47.58 -23.28 18.14
N ASP A 957 -47.50 -23.83 19.36
CA ASP A 957 -46.45 -24.74 19.79
C ASP A 957 -46.27 -25.99 18.90
N SER A 958 -47.33 -26.43 18.20
CA SER A 958 -47.26 -27.60 17.31
C SER A 958 -46.43 -27.37 16.04
N SER A 959 -46.07 -26.11 15.75
CA SER A 959 -45.20 -25.73 14.63
C SER A 959 -43.70 -25.75 14.96
N PHE A 960 -43.32 -25.99 16.23
CA PHE A 960 -41.95 -25.82 16.71
C PHE A 960 -40.92 -26.59 15.87
N ASP A 961 -41.18 -27.86 15.55
CA ASP A 961 -40.18 -28.72 14.90
C ASP A 961 -39.93 -28.25 13.44
N THR A 962 -40.99 -27.92 12.71
CA THR A 962 -40.89 -27.36 11.35
C THR A 962 -40.15 -26.02 11.35
N ILE A 963 -40.53 -25.09 12.23
CA ILE A 963 -39.89 -23.77 12.31
C ILE A 963 -38.42 -23.90 12.75
N SER A 964 -38.11 -24.78 13.70
CA SER A 964 -36.74 -24.99 14.15
C SER A 964 -35.84 -25.55 13.05
N ALA A 965 -36.35 -26.44 12.19
CA ALA A 965 -35.60 -26.95 11.05
C ALA A 965 -35.19 -25.83 10.08
N VAL A 966 -36.10 -24.89 9.80
CA VAL A 966 -35.85 -23.73 8.95
C VAL A 966 -34.80 -22.80 9.57
N ILE A 967 -34.89 -22.54 10.87
CA ILE A 967 -33.91 -21.70 11.58
C ILE A 967 -32.53 -22.35 11.55
N THR A 968 -32.42 -23.65 11.87
CA THR A 968 -31.15 -24.38 11.81
C THR A 968 -30.57 -24.40 10.40
N GLN A 969 -31.40 -24.54 9.36
CA GLN A 969 -30.96 -24.45 7.97
C GLN A 969 -30.37 -23.06 7.65
N ARG A 970 -31.04 -21.96 8.05
CA ARG A 970 -30.50 -20.60 7.85
C ARG A 970 -29.19 -20.36 8.59
N LEU A 971 -29.08 -20.81 9.85
CA LEU A 971 -27.87 -20.71 10.65
C LEU A 971 -26.70 -21.53 10.09
N SER A 972 -26.95 -22.54 9.25
CA SER A 972 -25.87 -23.29 8.58
C SER A 972 -25.22 -22.52 7.43
N MET A 973 -25.86 -21.45 6.95
CA MET A 973 -25.37 -20.63 5.83
C MET A 973 -24.48 -19.47 6.26
N THR A 974 -24.38 -19.19 7.56
CA THR A 974 -23.53 -18.13 8.12
C THR A 974 -22.09 -18.60 8.27
N ASN A 975 -21.17 -17.65 8.37
CA ASN A 975 -19.78 -17.92 8.69
C ASN A 975 -19.65 -18.43 10.13
N GLN A 976 -19.22 -19.68 10.27
CA GLN A 976 -19.06 -20.34 11.58
C GLN A 976 -17.73 -19.99 12.26
N ASP A 977 -16.83 -19.29 11.57
CA ASP A 977 -15.44 -19.09 11.99
C ASP A 977 -15.09 -17.62 12.23
N ALA A 978 -15.69 -16.71 11.45
CA ALA A 978 -15.46 -15.27 11.53
C ALA A 978 -16.78 -14.50 11.45
N TYR A 979 -16.71 -13.22 11.77
CA TYR A 979 -17.80 -12.26 11.73
C TYR A 979 -17.67 -11.40 10.47
N ASP A 980 -18.81 -11.07 9.85
CA ASP A 980 -18.93 -10.21 8.67
C ASP A 980 -20.09 -9.25 8.92
N SER A 981 -19.90 -7.95 8.65
CA SER A 981 -20.92 -6.92 8.90
C SER A 981 -22.15 -7.04 8.00
N SER A 982 -22.06 -7.76 6.87
CA SER A 982 -23.18 -8.00 5.94
C SER A 982 -24.38 -8.69 6.60
N ILE A 983 -24.19 -9.36 7.74
CA ILE A 983 -25.29 -10.01 8.47
C ILE A 983 -26.36 -9.04 8.96
N TYR A 984 -26.03 -7.75 9.13
CA TYR A 984 -26.99 -6.74 9.57
C TYR A 984 -27.88 -6.23 8.45
N GLU A 985 -27.51 -6.47 7.20
CA GLU A 985 -28.30 -6.02 6.05
C GLU A 985 -29.30 -7.09 5.57
N GLU A 986 -29.19 -8.33 6.06
CA GLU A 986 -29.97 -9.49 5.61
C GLU A 986 -31.15 -9.80 6.56
N ALA A 987 -32.38 -9.70 6.05
CA ALA A 987 -33.60 -9.76 6.87
C ALA A 987 -33.83 -11.07 7.65
N LEU A 988 -33.47 -12.22 7.10
CA LEU A 988 -33.73 -13.53 7.71
C LEU A 988 -32.80 -13.81 8.90
N GLY A 989 -31.56 -13.31 8.83
CA GLY A 989 -30.48 -13.59 9.78
C GLY A 989 -30.88 -13.37 11.24
N LEU A 990 -31.61 -12.26 11.51
CA LEU A 990 -32.12 -11.99 12.86
C LEU A 990 -33.57 -12.43 13.07
N ARG A 991 -34.46 -12.28 12.07
CA ARG A 991 -35.90 -12.56 12.24
C ARG A 991 -36.17 -14.03 12.54
N LEU A 992 -35.51 -14.95 11.84
CA LEU A 992 -35.76 -16.39 12.03
C LEU A 992 -35.32 -16.87 13.44
N PRO A 993 -34.08 -16.61 13.92
CA PRO A 993 -33.71 -16.99 15.29
C PRO A 993 -34.57 -16.33 16.38
N LEU A 994 -35.09 -15.11 16.14
CA LEU A 994 -36.00 -14.45 17.06
C LEU A 994 -37.30 -15.23 17.27
N LEU A 995 -37.78 -15.98 16.28
CA LEU A 995 -39.00 -16.80 16.41
C LEU A 995 -38.89 -17.87 17.48
N TRP A 996 -37.69 -18.38 17.78
CA TRP A 996 -37.53 -19.36 18.87
C TRP A 996 -38.04 -18.81 20.21
N ARG A 997 -37.85 -17.52 20.47
CA ARG A 997 -38.27 -16.88 21.73
C ARG A 997 -39.78 -16.96 21.97
N TRP A 998 -40.59 -17.04 20.91
CA TRP A 998 -42.06 -17.15 21.02
C TRP A 998 -42.53 -18.52 21.53
N PHE A 999 -41.68 -19.55 21.51
CA PHE A 999 -41.94 -20.86 22.11
C PHE A 999 -41.51 -20.95 23.59
N GLY A 1000 -41.19 -19.82 24.20
CA GLY A 1000 -40.73 -19.72 25.59
C GLY A 1000 -39.50 -20.59 25.86
N LYS A 1001 -39.54 -21.34 26.97
CA LYS A 1001 -38.37 -22.09 27.45
C LYS A 1001 -37.78 -23.06 26.40
N LYS A 1002 -38.61 -23.75 25.62
CA LYS A 1002 -38.13 -24.73 24.63
C LYS A 1002 -37.31 -24.06 23.52
N GLY A 1003 -37.70 -22.86 23.12
CA GLY A 1003 -36.94 -22.07 22.14
C GLY A 1003 -35.70 -21.41 22.74
N ASP A 1004 -35.78 -20.89 23.97
CA ASP A 1004 -34.61 -20.37 24.70
C ASP A 1004 -33.52 -21.43 24.88
N ASP A 1005 -33.92 -22.65 25.25
CA ASP A 1005 -33.01 -23.81 25.35
C ASP A 1005 -32.37 -24.13 23.99
N SER A 1006 -33.08 -23.90 22.87
CA SER A 1006 -32.57 -24.11 21.51
C SER A 1006 -31.56 -23.05 21.10
N ILE A 1007 -31.82 -21.76 21.38
CA ILE A 1007 -30.84 -20.67 21.20
C ILE A 1007 -29.58 -20.98 22.00
N GLN A 1008 -29.72 -21.30 23.29
CA GLN A 1008 -28.59 -21.60 24.16
C GLN A 1008 -27.80 -22.82 23.67
N SER A 1009 -28.48 -23.87 23.18
CA SER A 1009 -27.82 -25.05 22.66
C SER A 1009 -27.00 -24.76 21.39
N HIS A 1010 -27.49 -23.93 20.48
CA HIS A 1010 -26.74 -23.57 19.27
C HIS A 1010 -25.60 -22.61 19.62
N TRP A 1011 -25.85 -21.64 20.49
CA TRP A 1011 -24.85 -20.67 20.96
C TRP A 1011 -23.64 -21.33 21.62
N LYS A 1012 -23.87 -22.41 22.39
CA LYS A 1012 -22.79 -23.21 23.01
C LYS A 1012 -21.94 -23.99 22.01
N LYS A 1013 -22.45 -24.26 20.81
CA LYS A 1013 -21.77 -25.01 19.75
C LYS A 1013 -21.01 -24.12 18.76
N THR A 1014 -21.31 -22.82 18.72
CA THR A 1014 -20.72 -21.84 17.81
C THR A 1014 -19.45 -21.20 18.40
N LYS A 1015 -18.50 -20.82 17.54
CA LYS A 1015 -17.27 -20.10 17.94
C LYS A 1015 -17.59 -18.65 18.35
N THR A 1016 -16.83 -18.10 19.30
CA THR A 1016 -17.09 -16.77 19.87
C THR A 1016 -17.07 -15.64 18.84
N SER A 1017 -16.24 -15.76 17.80
CA SER A 1017 -16.06 -14.76 16.74
C SER A 1017 -16.91 -15.02 15.49
N SER A 1018 -17.89 -15.92 15.54
CA SER A 1018 -18.67 -16.32 14.36
C SER A 1018 -19.90 -15.45 14.14
N GLU A 1019 -20.31 -15.24 12.88
CA GLU A 1019 -21.58 -14.60 12.52
C GLU A 1019 -22.77 -15.26 13.23
N THR A 1020 -22.77 -16.60 13.30
CA THR A 1020 -23.84 -17.39 13.95
C THR A 1020 -24.00 -17.01 15.41
N ARG A 1021 -22.88 -16.81 16.12
CA ARG A 1021 -22.87 -16.39 17.53
C ARG A 1021 -23.52 -15.01 17.66
N THR A 1022 -23.11 -14.06 16.84
CA THR A 1022 -23.66 -12.70 16.83
C THR A 1022 -25.17 -12.70 16.58
N MET A 1023 -25.66 -13.44 15.59
CA MET A 1023 -27.11 -13.56 15.31
C MET A 1023 -27.89 -14.12 16.52
N LEU A 1024 -27.36 -15.16 17.18
CA LEU A 1024 -27.99 -15.76 18.34
C LEU A 1024 -27.97 -14.82 19.56
N ASP A 1025 -26.88 -14.07 19.76
CA ASP A 1025 -26.77 -13.06 20.81
C ASP A 1025 -27.79 -11.94 20.62
N MET A 1026 -27.94 -11.43 19.40
CA MET A 1026 -28.93 -10.42 19.07
C MET A 1026 -30.36 -10.91 19.30
N ALA A 1027 -30.66 -12.15 18.88
CA ALA A 1027 -31.97 -12.76 19.10
C ALA A 1027 -32.28 -12.94 20.59
N ALA A 1028 -31.28 -13.34 21.39
CA ALA A 1028 -31.42 -13.52 22.83
C ALA A 1028 -31.62 -12.20 23.60
N ARG A 1029 -30.92 -11.13 23.20
CA ARG A 1029 -31.00 -9.79 23.82
C ARG A 1029 -32.30 -9.06 23.49
N ARG A 1030 -33.01 -9.47 22.45
CA ARG A 1030 -34.23 -8.79 22.00
C ARG A 1030 -35.36 -8.96 23.03
N LYS A 1031 -35.86 -7.82 23.52
CA LYS A 1031 -37.04 -7.79 24.39
C LYS A 1031 -38.28 -8.08 23.54
N LEU A 1032 -38.95 -9.18 23.84
CA LEU A 1032 -40.26 -9.53 23.29
C LEU A 1032 -41.29 -9.48 24.42
N ASP A 1033 -42.50 -9.06 24.06
CA ASP A 1033 -43.65 -9.11 24.96
C ASP A 1033 -44.01 -10.58 25.24
N LYS A 1034 -44.50 -10.87 26.45
CA LYS A 1034 -44.89 -12.24 26.84
C LYS A 1034 -46.09 -12.77 26.04
N GLU A 1035 -46.90 -11.85 25.50
CA GLU A 1035 -48.09 -12.11 24.69
C GLU A 1035 -48.14 -11.09 23.55
N LEU A 1036 -48.83 -11.43 22.46
CA LEU A 1036 -49.00 -10.50 21.34
C LEU A 1036 -49.80 -9.28 21.79
N PRO A 1037 -49.33 -8.04 21.52
CA PRO A 1037 -50.06 -6.85 21.94
C PRO A 1037 -51.39 -6.72 21.20
N ASP A 1038 -52.40 -6.21 21.90
CA ASP A 1038 -53.67 -5.85 21.29
C ASP A 1038 -53.48 -4.76 20.22
N MET A 1039 -54.16 -4.93 19.08
CA MET A 1039 -54.06 -3.98 17.98
C MET A 1039 -54.85 -2.71 18.35
N PRO A 1040 -54.22 -1.53 18.42
CA PRO A 1040 -54.94 -0.29 18.70
C PRO A 1040 -55.81 0.12 17.50
N GLU A 1041 -56.79 0.99 17.74
CA GLU A 1041 -57.66 1.51 16.69
C GLU A 1041 -56.85 2.29 15.64
N ILE A 1042 -56.93 1.86 14.37
CA ILE A 1042 -56.15 2.47 13.27
C ILE A 1042 -56.91 3.70 12.75
N LYS A 1043 -56.42 4.90 13.08
CA LYS A 1043 -56.89 6.20 12.57
C LYS A 1043 -55.82 6.87 11.75
N ASP A 1044 -56.18 7.83 10.89
CA ASP A 1044 -55.20 8.65 10.19
C ASP A 1044 -54.28 9.41 11.18
N PRO A 1045 -52.95 9.46 10.95
CA PRO A 1045 -52.22 9.05 9.74
C PRO A 1045 -51.79 7.57 9.67
N GLY A 1046 -52.32 6.67 10.50
CA GLY A 1046 -52.01 5.24 10.57
C GLY A 1046 -50.96 4.88 11.63
N ILE A 1047 -50.59 3.60 11.70
CA ILE A 1047 -49.55 3.07 12.61
C ILE A 1047 -48.31 2.67 11.80
N LEU A 1048 -47.14 3.15 12.20
CA LEU A 1048 -45.87 2.77 11.61
C LEU A 1048 -45.18 1.73 12.51
N LEU A 1049 -44.94 0.54 11.97
CA LEU A 1049 -44.14 -0.51 12.56
C LEU A 1049 -42.75 -0.49 11.91
N THR A 1050 -41.70 -0.64 12.70
CA THR A 1050 -40.31 -0.67 12.23
C THR A 1050 -39.55 -1.84 12.81
N PHE A 1051 -38.66 -2.44 12.02
CA PHE A 1051 -37.71 -3.46 12.45
C PHE A 1051 -36.30 -3.00 12.10
N TYR A 1052 -35.52 -2.74 13.14
CA TYR A 1052 -34.08 -2.49 13.10
C TYR A 1052 -33.35 -3.72 13.63
N PRO A 1053 -32.37 -4.29 12.90
CA PRO A 1053 -31.60 -5.43 13.40
C PRO A 1053 -30.88 -5.15 14.72
N GLU A 1054 -30.12 -4.06 14.79
CA GLU A 1054 -29.30 -3.68 15.95
C GLU A 1054 -30.08 -2.91 17.05
N GLN A 1055 -31.38 -2.66 16.87
CA GLN A 1055 -32.18 -1.78 17.74
C GLN A 1055 -31.69 -0.31 17.82
N ARG A 1056 -30.70 0.09 17.01
CA ARG A 1056 -30.29 1.47 16.79
C ARG A 1056 -31.26 2.13 15.80
N GLU A 1057 -31.60 3.41 15.97
CA GLU A 1057 -32.56 4.13 15.08
C GLU A 1057 -31.95 4.56 13.72
N TYR A 1058 -30.71 4.17 13.45
CA TYR A 1058 -29.94 4.47 12.24
C TYR A 1058 -29.52 3.16 11.53
N GLY A 1059 -29.28 3.23 10.21
CA GLY A 1059 -28.94 2.06 9.38
C GLY A 1059 -30.12 1.36 8.70
N TRP A 1060 -29.85 0.20 8.09
CA TRP A 1060 -30.83 -0.59 7.35
C TRP A 1060 -32.01 -0.99 8.24
N HIS A 1061 -33.23 -0.70 7.79
CA HIS A 1061 -34.44 -1.13 8.46
C HIS A 1061 -35.58 -1.38 7.50
N THR A 1062 -36.56 -2.12 7.99
CA THR A 1062 -37.80 -2.42 7.27
C THR A 1062 -38.97 -1.86 8.04
N TRP A 1063 -40.01 -1.46 7.33
CA TRP A 1063 -41.17 -0.81 7.93
C TRP A 1063 -42.49 -1.25 7.31
N ILE A 1064 -43.53 -1.25 8.13
CA ILE A 1064 -44.91 -1.53 7.73
C ILE A 1064 -45.78 -0.37 8.19
N HIS A 1065 -46.43 0.30 7.25
CA HIS A 1065 -47.37 1.39 7.55
C HIS A 1065 -48.80 0.88 7.36
N LEU A 1066 -49.53 0.79 8.46
CA LEU A 1066 -50.90 0.31 8.53
C LEU A 1066 -51.86 1.50 8.51
N THR A 1067 -52.68 1.63 7.46
CA THR A 1067 -53.84 2.53 7.41
C THR A 1067 -55.12 1.70 7.20
N PRO A 1068 -56.33 2.27 7.39
CA PRO A 1068 -57.57 1.51 7.24
C PRO A 1068 -57.69 0.80 5.88
N ASP A 1069 -57.36 1.50 4.79
CA ASP A 1069 -57.57 0.98 3.44
C ASP A 1069 -56.32 0.43 2.76
N VAL A 1070 -55.13 0.76 3.25
CA VAL A 1070 -53.85 0.41 2.61
C VAL A 1070 -52.82 -0.04 3.66
N ILE A 1071 -52.14 -1.14 3.36
CA ILE A 1071 -50.90 -1.51 4.06
C ILE A 1071 -49.74 -1.24 3.11
N ARG A 1072 -48.77 -0.46 3.55
CA ARG A 1072 -47.52 -0.22 2.81
C ARG A 1072 -46.37 -0.93 3.51
N PHE A 1073 -45.50 -1.52 2.72
CA PHE A 1073 -44.27 -2.16 3.15
C PHE A 1073 -43.12 -1.39 2.51
N GLY A 1074 -42.04 -1.23 3.26
CA GLY A 1074 -40.82 -0.76 2.65
C GLY A 1074 -39.57 -1.10 3.42
N THR A 1075 -38.48 -0.89 2.72
CA THR A 1075 -37.11 -1.08 3.22
C THR A 1075 -36.41 0.25 3.01
N SER A 1076 -35.83 0.80 4.08
CA SER A 1076 -34.96 1.95 3.95
C SER A 1076 -33.65 1.55 3.28
N GLU A 1077 -32.86 2.56 2.92
CA GLU A 1077 -31.50 2.44 2.38
C GLU A 1077 -30.73 1.26 3.01
N PHE A 1078 -30.21 0.35 2.18
CA PHE A 1078 -29.20 -0.63 2.56
C PHE A 1078 -27.86 -0.21 1.97
N HIS A 1079 -26.78 -0.35 2.73
CA HIS A 1079 -25.45 0.11 2.38
C HIS A 1079 -24.70 -0.92 1.53
N LEU A 1080 -25.30 -1.35 0.42
CA LEU A 1080 -24.56 -1.97 -0.68
C LEU A 1080 -23.89 -0.85 -1.50
N HIS A 1081 -22.97 -0.11 -0.86
CA HIS A 1081 -22.39 1.17 -1.30
C HIS A 1081 -21.81 1.17 -2.73
N SER A 1082 -21.56 0.00 -3.32
CA SER A 1082 -21.04 -0.14 -4.68
C SER A 1082 -22.04 -0.69 -5.71
N VAL A 1083 -23.26 -1.08 -5.31
CA VAL A 1083 -24.15 -1.93 -6.14
C VAL A 1083 -25.46 -1.26 -6.57
N LEU A 1084 -26.16 -0.60 -5.65
CA LEU A 1084 -27.40 0.12 -5.97
C LEU A 1084 -27.43 1.43 -5.18
N GLN A 1085 -27.18 2.56 -5.86
CA GLN A 1085 -27.29 3.89 -5.26
C GLN A 1085 -28.76 4.13 -4.85
N ASP A 1086 -29.02 4.40 -3.56
CA ASP A 1086 -30.35 4.68 -3.01
C ASP A 1086 -31.42 3.58 -3.20
N SER A 1087 -31.10 2.33 -2.87
CA SER A 1087 -32.00 1.17 -3.01
C SER A 1087 -33.16 1.13 -2.00
N LYS A 1088 -34.17 1.99 -2.21
CA LYS A 1088 -35.43 1.97 -1.45
C LYS A 1088 -36.49 1.17 -2.20
N THR A 1089 -37.11 0.20 -1.52
CA THR A 1089 -38.25 -0.55 -2.07
C THR A 1089 -39.52 -0.20 -1.30
N GLU A 1090 -40.59 0.19 -2.01
CA GLU A 1090 -41.93 0.37 -1.45
C GLU A 1090 -42.94 -0.48 -2.23
N SER A 1091 -43.86 -1.13 -1.51
CA SER A 1091 -44.97 -1.86 -2.12
C SER A 1091 -46.22 -1.76 -1.24
N SER A 1092 -47.40 -2.07 -1.77
CA SER A 1092 -48.64 -1.93 -1.01
C SER A 1092 -49.70 -2.99 -1.32
N ILE A 1093 -50.58 -3.20 -0.34
CA ILE A 1093 -51.82 -3.97 -0.44
C ILE A 1093 -52.98 -3.00 -0.30
N THR A 1094 -53.86 -2.95 -1.30
CA THR A 1094 -55.11 -2.17 -1.27
C THR A 1094 -56.26 -3.02 -0.74
N SER A 1095 -57.27 -2.38 -0.11
CA SER A 1095 -58.42 -3.06 0.52
C SER A 1095 -58.05 -3.92 1.73
N ALA A 1096 -57.13 -3.43 2.55
CA ALA A 1096 -56.47 -4.20 3.60
C ALA A 1096 -57.28 -4.43 4.88
N ASN A 1097 -58.47 -3.82 5.03
CA ASN A 1097 -59.31 -3.89 6.24
C ASN A 1097 -59.48 -5.31 6.83
N LYS A 1098 -59.54 -6.35 5.97
CA LYS A 1098 -59.70 -7.75 6.41
C LYS A 1098 -58.40 -8.43 6.90
N HIS A 1099 -57.24 -7.81 6.68
CA HIS A 1099 -55.93 -8.39 6.93
C HIS A 1099 -55.13 -7.64 8.02
N LEU A 1100 -55.60 -6.48 8.48
CA LEU A 1100 -54.89 -5.60 9.44
C LEU A 1100 -54.46 -6.34 10.73
N LYS A 1101 -55.38 -7.06 11.38
CA LYS A 1101 -55.06 -7.80 12.61
C LYS A 1101 -54.02 -8.89 12.38
N MET A 1102 -54.13 -9.62 11.28
CA MET A 1102 -53.20 -10.70 10.95
C MET A 1102 -51.79 -10.16 10.64
N VAL A 1103 -51.71 -9.05 9.90
CA VAL A 1103 -50.43 -8.37 9.61
C VAL A 1103 -49.81 -7.80 10.88
N TRP A 1104 -50.63 -7.22 11.77
CA TRP A 1104 -50.19 -6.75 13.08
C TRP A 1104 -49.58 -7.88 13.92
N ASP A 1105 -50.27 -9.02 14.02
CA ASP A 1105 -49.81 -10.16 14.81
C ASP A 1105 -48.52 -10.76 14.22
N MET A 1106 -48.47 -10.96 12.90
CA MET A 1106 -47.26 -11.45 12.22
C MET A 1106 -46.07 -10.51 12.37
N ALA A 1107 -46.29 -9.19 12.28
CA ALA A 1107 -45.22 -8.20 12.42
C ALA A 1107 -44.59 -8.25 13.82
N HIS A 1108 -45.39 -8.38 14.88
CA HIS A 1108 -44.86 -8.53 16.24
C HIS A 1108 -44.10 -9.84 16.42
N ILE A 1109 -44.56 -10.94 15.81
CA ILE A 1109 -43.82 -12.22 15.80
C ILE A 1109 -42.43 -12.05 15.17
N LEU A 1110 -42.37 -11.32 14.06
CA LEU A 1110 -41.13 -10.99 13.35
C LEU A 1110 -40.26 -9.94 14.07
N GLY A 1111 -40.70 -9.42 15.21
CA GLY A 1111 -39.93 -8.48 16.04
C GLY A 1111 -40.03 -7.01 15.63
N TYR A 1112 -41.04 -6.64 14.83
CA TYR A 1112 -41.36 -5.24 14.57
C TYR A 1112 -41.90 -4.57 15.83
N THR A 1113 -41.58 -3.29 16.01
CA THR A 1113 -42.08 -2.46 17.10
C THR A 1113 -42.76 -1.20 16.57
N VAL A 1114 -43.67 -0.63 17.35
CA VAL A 1114 -44.33 0.63 17.01
C VAL A 1114 -43.30 1.76 17.04
N SER A 1115 -43.15 2.46 15.92
CA SER A 1115 -42.21 3.57 15.80
C SER A 1115 -42.63 4.76 16.67
N LYS A 1116 -41.67 5.38 17.34
CA LYS A 1116 -41.87 6.66 18.06
C LYS A 1116 -42.06 7.84 17.10
N LYS A 1117 -41.61 7.71 15.85
CA LYS A 1117 -41.76 8.74 14.81
C LYS A 1117 -43.18 8.67 14.24
N LYS A 1118 -43.95 9.77 14.35
CA LYS A 1118 -45.28 9.84 13.73
C LYS A 1118 -45.15 9.80 12.19
N PRO A 1119 -45.97 9.00 11.48
CA PRO A 1119 -45.92 8.98 10.02
C PRO A 1119 -46.18 10.39 9.47
N LYS A 1120 -45.26 10.90 8.64
CA LYS A 1120 -45.48 12.15 7.90
C LYS A 1120 -46.61 11.87 6.91
N GLY A 1121 -47.76 12.51 7.07
CA GLY A 1121 -48.85 12.41 6.11
C GLY A 1121 -48.36 12.86 4.74
N LYS A 1122 -48.34 11.96 3.74
CA LYS A 1122 -48.23 12.38 2.33
C LYS A 1122 -49.48 13.21 2.03
N LYS A 1123 -49.29 14.46 1.58
CA LYS A 1123 -50.37 15.27 1.00
C LYS A 1123 -50.87 14.63 -0.28
#